data_AF-A0A286RGA6-F1
#
_entry.id   AF-A0A286RGA6-F1
#
_cell.length_a   1.000
_cell.length_b   1.000
_cell.length_c   1.000
_cell.angle_alpha   90.00
_cell.angle_beta   90.00
_cell.angle_gamma   90.00
#
_symmetry.space_group_name_H-M   'P 1'
#
loop_
_entity.id
_entity.type
_entity.pdbx_description
1 polymer ?
#
loop_
_entity_poly.entity_id
_entity_poly.type
_entity_poly.pdbx_seq_one_letter_code
_entity_poly.pdbx_strand_id
1 'polypeptide(L)'
;MLAGIWIAVVTVLLPSQADEADSTLAPVRTARVRVIDGIPRLVINGQPVAARIFWGAPGRGVVRTGPVGREITFEFTALEDGEGQATLHLRFGSLPGLILIDSVRIVDAATGEKLFSCDFESDAEFSANWHVWPPDKRNTVGHVERRKDSGENGTGCLAVRLQEPPGGQWPDFHLYSRPSLPIVRGHRYRVTLWLQADTERKVSIAVYRPGNPFVFLGGPPGPFPSQVRLAARAGVNLVSFPVPMPWPKPGEKPDWTAVDVICREVLESNANALLIPRIPMDPPAWWIAAHPDHAMKWDQPGQDRVPASVASTLYREEAAARLRDLVLHLEQVWGDHVAGYHPCGQNTGEWFYEDTWGNALSDYSPVTVEAWQQWLKSKYATDEALQRAWDNPAVRLSTVDLPTPQRRRSQPSGLLHRPRSEQDLIDFAEFQQDMMADCVCHLAKTVRDASEGRKLVVFFYGYTFEFGAIHNGAATSGHYALAKVLRSPDIDILCSPISYWDRGLGGSAPAMSAAESVMRAGKLWLFEDDTRTYLAKDSRFPGWIDGADTLPDSQSLLLRNTAEVALRHFGTWWMDLGATGWFDDPELWKVMCNLQQLDKTMLTLGPAFTPEVAAVVDEKSILHAAFGSDVVTRPLIYEVRRPLGRMGTPYGQYLLFDVLHGEISAKMLVFLAAWHLSKGERDQLRKTTAGKLKIWCYAPGFLTEREDPKTAMQELTGFELEELVGTPAWAEPTDRGRQLGLTEAFGVKRPIQPLFAVVDARPGEILATYPNGAAAVVLRRLPDGPSLFVGVPNLTSELLRLAARQAGVHLFCQEDANIYANGPFIAVHAARDGVLTIDTGMPTHVWDYLTGESLGQGPSIPLAMKKGDTRILVCGERIVATTAESSRAGE
;
A
#
# COMPACT_ATOMS: atom_id res chain seq x y z
N MET A 1 -22.19 68.29 22.04
CA MET A 1 -22.71 67.80 20.75
C MET A 1 -21.88 66.60 20.36
N LEU A 2 -22.12 65.41 20.94
CA LEU A 2 -22.98 64.34 20.39
C LEU A 2 -22.69 64.05 18.91
N ALA A 3 -21.79 63.11 18.65
CA ALA A 3 -21.67 62.39 17.39
C ALA A 3 -21.54 60.90 17.73
N GLY A 4 -22.60 60.15 17.41
CA GLY A 4 -22.78 58.75 17.76
C GLY A 4 -22.10 57.80 16.77
N ILE A 5 -21.50 56.75 17.35
CA ILE A 5 -20.96 55.58 16.67
C ILE A 5 -22.11 54.60 16.46
N TRP A 6 -22.36 54.21 15.21
CA TRP A 6 -23.28 53.12 14.86
C TRP A 6 -22.51 51.80 14.82
N ILE A 7 -22.78 50.91 15.78
CA ILE A 7 -22.43 49.49 15.73
C ILE A 7 -23.66 48.76 15.18
N ALA A 8 -23.55 48.17 14.00
CA ALA A 8 -24.55 47.26 13.47
C ALA A 8 -24.27 45.84 14.00
N VAL A 9 -25.12 45.38 14.92
CA VAL A 9 -25.19 43.98 15.36
C VAL A 9 -25.93 43.20 14.28
N VAL A 10 -25.23 42.31 13.58
CA VAL A 10 -25.84 41.29 12.71
C VAL A 10 -26.12 40.07 13.59
N THR A 11 -27.36 39.95 14.05
CA THR A 11 -27.87 38.74 14.70
C THR A 11 -28.07 37.69 13.63
N VAL A 12 -27.14 36.73 13.52
CA VAL A 12 -27.34 35.50 12.75
C VAL A 12 -28.32 34.63 13.52
N LEU A 13 -29.53 34.49 12.99
CA LEU A 13 -30.52 33.53 13.46
C LEU A 13 -29.98 32.11 13.22
N LEU A 14 -29.59 31.44 14.30
CA LEU A 14 -29.36 30.01 14.33
C LEU A 14 -30.71 29.29 14.10
N PRO A 15 -30.81 28.30 13.20
CA PRO A 15 -31.99 27.45 13.14
C PRO A 15 -32.10 26.64 14.44
N SER A 16 -33.28 26.66 15.03
CA SER A 16 -33.65 25.86 16.20
C SER A 16 -33.45 24.37 15.93
N GLN A 17 -32.62 23.72 16.75
CA GLN A 17 -32.55 22.27 16.87
C GLN A 17 -33.86 21.76 17.49
N ALA A 18 -34.69 21.13 16.66
CA ALA A 18 -35.70 20.15 17.05
C ALA A 18 -36.21 19.49 15.78
N ASP A 19 -35.60 18.36 15.42
CA ASP A 19 -36.18 17.19 14.73
C ASP A 19 -35.03 16.21 14.43
N GLU A 20 -34.69 15.37 15.40
CA GLU A 20 -33.89 14.17 15.16
C GLU A 20 -34.74 13.14 14.41
N ALA A 21 -34.60 13.15 13.10
CA ALA A 21 -34.90 12.01 12.24
C ALA A 21 -33.59 11.62 11.55
N ASP A 22 -33.13 10.40 11.84
CA ASP A 22 -32.18 9.57 11.09
C ASP A 22 -31.66 10.22 9.77
N SER A 23 -30.71 11.15 9.88
CA SER A 23 -30.26 11.92 8.71
C SER A 23 -29.25 11.08 7.93
N THR A 24 -29.76 10.26 7.04
CA THR A 24 -28.96 9.61 5.99
C THR A 24 -28.14 10.67 5.23
N LEU A 25 -26.86 10.38 4.96
CA LEU A 25 -26.00 11.25 4.14
C LEU A 25 -26.69 11.50 2.79
N ALA A 26 -26.58 12.73 2.29
CA ALA A 26 -27.13 13.06 0.98
C ALA A 26 -26.51 12.15 -0.10
N PRO A 27 -27.30 11.72 -1.11
CA PRO A 27 -26.82 10.90 -2.21
C PRO A 27 -25.53 11.42 -2.85
N VAL A 28 -24.59 10.54 -3.18
CA VAL A 28 -23.33 10.87 -3.86
C VAL A 28 -23.61 11.25 -5.31
N ARG A 29 -23.76 12.55 -5.57
CA ARG A 29 -23.87 13.10 -6.92
C ARG A 29 -22.52 13.18 -7.60
N THR A 30 -21.47 13.57 -6.85
CA THR A 30 -20.10 13.62 -7.35
C THR A 30 -19.10 13.27 -6.25
N ALA A 31 -18.09 12.48 -6.57
CA ALA A 31 -16.93 12.22 -5.73
C ALA A 31 -15.69 12.27 -6.63
N ARG A 32 -14.81 13.25 -6.42
CA ARG A 32 -13.65 13.52 -7.28
C ARG A 32 -12.49 14.06 -6.46
N VAL A 33 -11.27 13.93 -6.96
CA VAL A 33 -10.16 14.74 -6.46
C VAL A 33 -10.18 16.09 -7.18
N ARG A 34 -10.01 17.16 -6.40
CA ARG A 34 -9.93 18.54 -6.90
C ARG A 34 -8.80 19.26 -6.19
N VAL A 35 -8.08 20.09 -6.93
CA VAL A 35 -7.06 20.96 -6.36
C VAL A 35 -7.76 22.18 -5.77
N ILE A 36 -7.64 22.36 -4.45
CA ILE A 36 -8.17 23.50 -3.69
C ILE A 36 -6.99 24.10 -2.93
N ASP A 37 -6.76 25.39 -3.15
CA ASP A 37 -5.61 26.12 -2.59
C ASP A 37 -4.26 25.45 -2.90
N GLY A 38 -4.12 24.88 -4.10
CA GLY A 38 -2.92 24.19 -4.54
C GLY A 38 -2.74 22.77 -3.99
N ILE A 39 -3.73 22.24 -3.24
CA ILE A 39 -3.67 20.92 -2.60
C ILE A 39 -4.75 20.02 -3.23
N PRO A 40 -4.40 18.83 -3.75
CA PRO A 40 -5.39 17.82 -4.12
C PRO A 40 -6.17 17.36 -2.88
N ARG A 41 -7.48 17.54 -2.92
CA ARG A 41 -8.40 17.13 -1.85
C ARG A 41 -9.46 16.20 -2.41
N LEU A 42 -9.86 15.22 -1.60
CA LEU A 42 -11.07 14.44 -1.87
C LEU A 42 -12.28 15.36 -1.68
N VAL A 43 -13.12 15.47 -2.71
CA VAL A 43 -14.32 16.31 -2.72
C VAL A 43 -15.54 15.44 -2.99
N ILE A 44 -16.49 15.45 -2.07
CA ILE A 44 -17.76 14.74 -2.17
C ILE A 44 -18.88 15.77 -2.18
N ASN A 45 -19.73 15.75 -3.21
CA ASN A 45 -20.81 16.71 -3.44
C ASN A 45 -20.37 18.19 -3.31
N GLY A 46 -19.18 18.50 -3.82
CA GLY A 46 -18.59 19.85 -3.77
C GLY A 46 -17.93 20.23 -2.45
N GLN A 47 -17.97 19.36 -1.42
CA GLN A 47 -17.35 19.60 -0.12
C GLN A 47 -16.05 18.82 0.04
N PRO A 48 -14.94 19.47 0.42
CA PRO A 48 -13.71 18.77 0.79
C PRO A 48 -13.94 17.93 2.04
N VAL A 49 -13.47 16.68 2.02
CA VAL A 49 -13.54 15.76 3.16
C VAL A 49 -12.19 15.12 3.42
N ALA A 50 -11.98 14.64 4.64
CA ALA A 50 -10.79 13.87 4.98
C ALA A 50 -10.80 12.56 4.18
N ALA A 51 -9.70 12.24 3.51
CA ALA A 51 -9.54 10.96 2.81
C ALA A 51 -9.18 9.86 3.83
N ARG A 52 -10.15 9.53 4.69
CA ARG A 52 -10.11 8.41 5.64
C ARG A 52 -11.07 7.34 5.14
N ILE A 53 -10.55 6.14 4.97
CA ILE A 53 -11.27 5.03 4.36
C ILE A 53 -11.05 3.80 5.24
N PHE A 54 -12.03 2.91 5.32
CA PHE A 54 -11.84 1.57 5.87
C PHE A 54 -11.78 0.58 4.71
N TRP A 55 -10.79 -0.33 4.72
CA TRP A 55 -10.78 -1.48 3.84
C TRP A 55 -10.95 -2.77 4.63
N GLY A 56 -11.91 -3.58 4.19
CA GLY A 56 -12.11 -4.94 4.69
C GLY A 56 -12.80 -5.80 3.63
N ALA A 57 -12.89 -7.09 3.87
CA ALA A 57 -13.58 -8.01 2.98
C ALA A 57 -14.61 -8.85 3.74
N PRO A 58 -15.76 -9.16 3.12
CA PRO A 58 -16.68 -10.16 3.64
C PRO A 58 -15.92 -11.46 3.92
N GLY A 59 -16.09 -11.97 5.13
CA GLY A 59 -15.34 -13.11 5.63
C GLY A 59 -16.19 -14.00 6.53
N ARG A 60 -15.74 -15.23 6.74
CA ARG A 60 -16.42 -16.16 7.64
C ARG A 60 -15.98 -15.88 9.07
N GLY A 61 -16.94 -15.76 9.98
CA GLY A 61 -16.65 -15.73 11.40
C GLY A 61 -16.14 -17.08 11.91
N VAL A 62 -15.31 -17.02 12.94
CA VAL A 62 -14.91 -18.19 13.73
C VAL A 62 -15.35 -17.97 15.17
N VAL A 63 -15.73 -19.04 15.85
CA VAL A 63 -16.07 -18.97 17.28
C VAL A 63 -14.87 -19.44 18.10
N ARG A 64 -14.70 -18.91 19.30
CA ARG A 64 -13.65 -19.36 20.24
C ARG A 64 -14.24 -20.24 21.31
N THR A 65 -13.54 -21.31 21.63
CA THR A 65 -13.84 -22.18 22.79
C THR A 65 -12.56 -22.45 23.57
N GLY A 66 -12.71 -22.86 24.83
CA GLY A 66 -11.62 -23.13 25.77
C GLY A 66 -12.11 -23.94 26.96
N PRO A 67 -11.36 -23.97 28.07
CA PRO A 67 -11.60 -24.91 29.17
C PRO A 67 -12.95 -24.76 29.86
N VAL A 68 -13.56 -23.58 29.76
CA VAL A 68 -14.91 -23.31 30.26
C VAL A 68 -15.91 -23.52 29.13
N GLY A 69 -16.74 -24.55 29.28
CA GLY A 69 -17.83 -24.86 28.36
C GLY A 69 -18.88 -23.76 28.36
N ARG A 70 -19.37 -23.41 27.17
CA ARG A 70 -20.36 -22.33 27.00
C ARG A 70 -21.29 -22.60 25.84
N GLU A 71 -22.51 -22.09 25.94
CA GLU A 71 -23.39 -21.96 24.78
C GLU A 71 -22.85 -20.89 23.83
N ILE A 72 -22.85 -21.20 22.54
CA ILE A 72 -22.53 -20.33 21.43
C ILE A 72 -23.79 -20.16 20.60
N THR A 73 -24.23 -18.92 20.43
CA THR A 73 -25.38 -18.58 19.59
C THR A 73 -24.98 -17.51 18.58
N PHE A 74 -25.33 -17.73 17.31
CA PHE A 74 -25.16 -16.74 16.24
C PHE A 74 -26.31 -16.81 15.23
N GLU A 75 -26.50 -15.74 14.48
CA GLU A 75 -27.49 -15.68 13.40
C GLU A 75 -26.81 -15.39 12.06
N PHE A 76 -27.38 -15.90 10.97
CA PHE A 76 -26.95 -15.58 9.60
C PHE A 76 -28.15 -15.47 8.67
N THR A 77 -28.02 -14.63 7.64
CA THR A 77 -28.96 -14.60 6.50
C THR A 77 -28.40 -15.48 5.39
N ALA A 78 -29.21 -16.40 4.88
CA ALA A 78 -28.75 -17.32 3.84
C ALA A 78 -28.47 -16.59 2.52
N LEU A 79 -27.26 -16.78 1.99
CA LEU A 79 -26.79 -16.11 0.78
C LEU A 79 -27.41 -16.71 -0.50
N GLU A 80 -27.69 -18.02 -0.48
CA GLU A 80 -28.24 -18.79 -1.60
C GLU A 80 -29.21 -19.86 -1.07
N ASP A 81 -29.95 -20.49 -1.98
CA ASP A 81 -30.83 -21.61 -1.65
C ASP A 81 -30.03 -22.88 -1.35
N GLY A 82 -30.36 -23.54 -0.24
CA GLY A 82 -29.80 -24.82 0.14
C GLY A 82 -30.39 -26.01 -0.61
N GLU A 83 -31.49 -25.79 -1.36
CA GLU A 83 -32.19 -26.81 -2.16
C GLU A 83 -32.57 -28.08 -1.37
N GLY A 84 -32.81 -27.92 -0.06
CA GLY A 84 -33.07 -29.05 0.85
C GLY A 84 -31.87 -29.96 1.10
N GLN A 85 -30.67 -29.59 0.65
CA GLN A 85 -29.45 -30.38 0.79
C GLN A 85 -28.39 -29.70 1.66
N ALA A 86 -28.74 -28.61 2.35
CA ALA A 86 -27.74 -27.91 3.13
C ALA A 86 -27.21 -28.75 4.31
N THR A 87 -25.96 -28.53 4.69
CA THR A 87 -25.22 -29.27 5.72
C THR A 87 -24.42 -28.29 6.60
N LEU A 88 -24.42 -28.54 7.92
CA LEU A 88 -23.64 -27.81 8.91
C LEU A 88 -22.27 -28.46 9.09
N HIS A 89 -21.19 -27.71 8.87
CA HIS A 89 -19.81 -28.15 9.05
C HIS A 89 -19.17 -27.51 10.28
N LEU A 90 -18.41 -28.30 11.04
CA LEU A 90 -17.60 -27.89 12.19
C LEU A 90 -16.13 -28.28 11.99
N ARG A 91 -15.24 -27.28 12.00
CA ARG A 91 -13.77 -27.43 11.88
C ARG A 91 -13.08 -26.90 13.14
N PHE A 92 -12.06 -27.60 13.64
CA PHE A 92 -11.51 -27.35 14.97
C PHE A 92 -10.05 -26.84 14.98
N GLY A 93 -9.56 -26.39 13.83
CA GLY A 93 -8.20 -25.90 13.65
C GLY A 93 -7.13 -26.99 13.69
N SER A 94 -5.88 -26.61 13.45
CA SER A 94 -4.71 -27.50 13.36
C SER A 94 -3.93 -27.55 14.69
N LEU A 95 -4.63 -27.89 15.79
CA LEU A 95 -4.06 -27.99 17.13
C LEU A 95 -4.51 -29.28 17.82
N PRO A 96 -3.61 -30.08 18.43
CA PRO A 96 -3.99 -31.24 19.23
C PRO A 96 -4.85 -30.85 20.42
N GLY A 97 -5.71 -31.75 20.89
CA GLY A 97 -6.54 -31.52 22.08
C GLY A 97 -7.94 -32.11 21.95
N LEU A 98 -8.70 -31.99 23.02
CA LEU A 98 -10.07 -32.47 23.16
C LEU A 98 -11.06 -31.31 22.98
N ILE A 99 -12.08 -31.54 22.17
CA ILE A 99 -13.23 -30.66 21.98
C ILE A 99 -14.50 -31.44 22.34
N LEU A 100 -15.39 -30.83 23.11
CA LEU A 100 -16.70 -31.35 23.46
C LEU A 100 -17.76 -30.48 22.78
N ILE A 101 -18.76 -31.13 22.18
CA ILE A 101 -19.82 -30.49 21.41
C ILE A 101 -21.15 -31.05 21.90
N ASP A 102 -22.10 -30.17 22.18
CA ASP A 102 -23.43 -30.54 22.65
C ASP A 102 -24.51 -29.54 22.17
N SER A 103 -25.79 -29.87 22.36
CA SER A 103 -26.94 -28.98 22.18
C SER A 103 -27.00 -28.24 20.82
N VAL A 104 -26.71 -28.92 19.70
CA VAL A 104 -26.66 -28.27 18.38
C VAL A 104 -28.07 -28.05 17.82
N ARG A 105 -28.45 -26.82 17.53
CA ARG A 105 -29.79 -26.44 17.05
C ARG A 105 -29.70 -25.41 15.93
N ILE A 106 -30.58 -25.55 14.94
CA ILE A 106 -30.80 -24.55 13.89
C ILE A 106 -32.30 -24.26 13.81
N VAL A 107 -32.66 -22.98 13.93
CA VAL A 107 -34.05 -22.51 13.82
C VAL A 107 -34.16 -21.37 12.82
N ASP A 108 -35.30 -21.24 12.16
CA ASP A 108 -35.65 -20.00 11.44
C ASP A 108 -35.85 -18.89 12.47
N ALA A 109 -35.11 -17.79 12.33
CA ALA A 109 -35.05 -16.73 13.32
C ALA A 109 -36.34 -15.87 13.34
N ALA A 110 -37.10 -15.87 12.25
CA ALA A 110 -38.35 -15.11 12.13
C ALA A 110 -39.55 -15.93 12.61
N THR A 111 -39.65 -17.20 12.23
CA THR A 111 -40.80 -18.05 12.56
C THR A 111 -40.60 -18.86 13.86
N GLY A 112 -39.35 -19.07 14.27
CA GLY A 112 -39.00 -19.98 15.36
C GLY A 112 -39.07 -21.46 14.98
N GLU A 113 -39.31 -21.79 13.71
CA GLU A 113 -39.37 -23.17 13.23
C GLU A 113 -38.04 -23.89 13.45
N LYS A 114 -38.08 -25.09 14.03
CA LYS A 114 -36.90 -25.91 14.29
C LYS A 114 -36.54 -26.75 13.06
N LEU A 115 -35.40 -26.45 12.47
CA LEU A 115 -34.89 -27.10 11.25
C LEU A 115 -33.94 -28.25 11.56
N PHE A 116 -33.18 -28.14 12.65
CA PHE A 116 -32.22 -29.16 13.09
C PHE A 116 -32.03 -29.12 14.60
N SER A 117 -31.81 -30.29 15.20
CA SER A 117 -31.51 -30.47 16.63
C SER A 117 -30.72 -31.75 16.82
N CYS A 118 -29.63 -31.70 17.59
CA CYS A 118 -28.88 -32.89 17.99
C CYS A 118 -28.21 -32.65 19.35
N ASP A 119 -28.56 -33.50 20.32
CA ASP A 119 -28.09 -33.40 21.72
C ASP A 119 -27.12 -34.57 22.07
N PHE A 120 -26.74 -35.39 21.08
CA PHE A 120 -25.77 -36.50 21.21
C PHE A 120 -26.03 -37.51 22.35
N GLU A 121 -27.30 -37.76 22.67
CA GLU A 121 -27.67 -38.71 23.73
C GLU A 121 -27.66 -40.18 23.27
N SER A 122 -27.70 -40.42 21.96
CA SER A 122 -27.75 -41.75 21.34
C SER A 122 -26.75 -41.94 20.20
N ASP A 123 -26.06 -43.08 20.17
CA ASP A 123 -25.14 -43.44 19.08
C ASP A 123 -25.85 -43.54 17.71
N ALA A 124 -27.14 -43.91 17.73
CA ALA A 124 -27.98 -43.95 16.54
C ALA A 124 -28.26 -42.53 16.00
N GLU A 125 -28.38 -41.54 16.89
CA GLU A 125 -28.61 -40.15 16.52
C GLU A 125 -27.37 -39.52 15.87
N PHE A 126 -26.18 -39.79 16.41
CA PHE A 126 -24.93 -39.37 15.77
C PHE A 126 -24.77 -40.00 14.37
N SER A 127 -24.90 -41.33 14.29
CA SER A 127 -24.69 -42.07 13.03
C SER A 127 -25.71 -41.71 11.94
N ALA A 128 -26.91 -41.28 12.33
CA ALA A 128 -27.96 -40.87 11.39
C ALA A 128 -27.78 -39.42 10.87
N ASN A 129 -27.10 -38.56 11.63
CA ASN A 129 -27.10 -37.12 11.40
C ASN A 129 -25.72 -36.51 11.14
N TRP A 130 -24.62 -37.21 11.43
CA TRP A 130 -23.27 -36.65 11.34
C TRP A 130 -22.28 -37.58 10.63
N HIS A 131 -21.31 -36.94 9.99
CA HIS A 131 -20.22 -37.60 9.28
C HIS A 131 -18.88 -36.99 9.67
N VAL A 132 -17.82 -37.81 9.62
CA VAL A 132 -16.43 -37.42 9.87
C VAL A 132 -15.68 -37.41 8.55
N TRP A 133 -14.94 -36.34 8.29
CA TRP A 133 -14.05 -36.22 7.14
C TRP A 133 -12.58 -36.03 7.56
N PRO A 134 -11.60 -36.64 6.88
CA PRO A 134 -11.75 -37.65 5.80
C PRO A 134 -12.29 -39.01 6.29
N PRO A 135 -13.04 -39.76 5.47
CA PRO A 135 -13.71 -40.99 5.90
C PRO A 135 -12.83 -42.23 5.66
N ASP A 136 -11.58 -42.27 6.13
CA ASP A 136 -10.68 -43.44 6.01
C ASP A 136 -9.29 -43.14 6.61
N LYS A 137 -8.26 -43.88 6.15
CA LYS A 137 -6.84 -43.73 6.49
C LYS A 137 -6.27 -42.33 6.20
N ARG A 138 -6.98 -41.48 5.43
CA ARG A 138 -6.61 -40.07 5.23
C ARG A 138 -6.91 -39.22 6.46
N ASN A 139 -7.77 -39.67 7.36
CA ASN A 139 -7.92 -39.07 8.67
C ASN A 139 -6.76 -39.52 9.57
N THR A 140 -5.72 -38.69 9.61
CA THR A 140 -4.51 -38.93 10.38
C THR A 140 -4.52 -38.27 11.76
N VAL A 141 -5.57 -37.50 12.09
CA VAL A 141 -5.55 -36.58 13.24
C VAL A 141 -6.73 -36.71 14.19
N GLY A 142 -7.92 -37.08 13.73
CA GLY A 142 -9.14 -36.90 14.53
C GLY A 142 -9.86 -38.19 14.87
N HIS A 143 -10.14 -38.39 16.14
CA HIS A 143 -11.00 -39.46 16.65
C HIS A 143 -12.26 -38.85 17.27
N VAL A 144 -13.41 -39.46 17.01
CA VAL A 144 -14.70 -38.99 17.52
C VAL A 144 -15.32 -40.09 18.39
N GLU A 145 -15.71 -39.74 19.60
CA GLU A 145 -16.40 -40.64 20.53
C GLU A 145 -17.55 -39.90 21.21
N ARG A 146 -18.56 -40.64 21.67
CA ARG A 146 -19.60 -40.07 22.52
C ARG A 146 -19.21 -40.24 23.98
N ARG A 147 -19.50 -39.22 24.80
CA ARG A 147 -19.39 -39.28 26.26
C ARG A 147 -20.76 -39.09 26.88
N LYS A 148 -20.98 -39.70 28.06
CA LYS A 148 -22.30 -39.72 28.71
C LYS A 148 -22.53 -38.58 29.70
N ASP A 149 -21.45 -38.10 30.33
CA ASP A 149 -21.54 -37.19 31.48
C ASP A 149 -20.50 -36.05 31.34
N SER A 150 -20.41 -35.45 30.15
CA SER A 150 -19.38 -34.44 29.83
C SER A 150 -19.90 -33.28 28.97
N GLY A 151 -21.19 -33.27 28.66
CA GLY A 151 -21.86 -32.21 27.94
C GLY A 151 -22.34 -31.07 28.84
N GLU A 152 -23.25 -30.27 28.29
CA GLU A 152 -23.86 -29.14 28.97
C GLU A 152 -24.62 -29.60 30.23
N ASN A 153 -24.24 -29.12 31.41
CA ASN A 153 -24.83 -29.54 32.69
C ASN A 153 -24.70 -31.05 32.99
N GLY A 154 -23.71 -31.73 32.40
CA GLY A 154 -23.44 -33.15 32.66
C GLY A 154 -24.25 -34.13 31.80
N THR A 155 -24.79 -33.66 30.68
CA THR A 155 -25.44 -34.47 29.62
C THR A 155 -24.44 -35.30 28.80
N GLY A 156 -24.97 -36.08 27.86
CA GLY A 156 -24.18 -36.69 26.81
C GLY A 156 -23.58 -35.64 25.89
N CYS A 157 -22.43 -35.92 25.26
CA CYS A 157 -21.84 -35.02 24.27
C CYS A 157 -20.99 -35.77 23.25
N LEU A 158 -20.64 -35.08 22.17
CA LEU A 158 -19.67 -35.55 21.21
C LEU A 158 -18.27 -35.04 21.57
N ALA A 159 -17.34 -35.97 21.78
CA ALA A 159 -15.94 -35.69 22.04
C ALA A 159 -15.11 -35.90 20.76
N VAL A 160 -14.48 -34.83 20.29
CA VAL A 160 -13.51 -34.82 19.18
C VAL A 160 -12.12 -34.71 19.77
N ARG A 161 -11.30 -35.74 19.60
CA ARG A 161 -9.89 -35.74 20.00
C ARG A 161 -9.00 -35.57 18.77
N LEU A 162 -8.24 -34.49 18.76
CA LEU A 162 -7.22 -34.22 17.74
C LEU A 162 -5.83 -34.53 18.28
N GLN A 163 -4.99 -35.11 17.43
CA GLN A 163 -3.58 -35.39 17.70
C GLN A 163 -2.71 -34.89 16.54
N GLU A 164 -1.41 -34.73 16.77
CA GLU A 164 -0.48 -34.35 15.71
C GLU A 164 -0.41 -35.43 14.62
N PRO A 165 -0.46 -35.05 13.34
CA PRO A 165 -0.28 -35.99 12.24
C PRO A 165 1.17 -36.51 12.21
N PRO A 166 1.41 -37.81 11.92
CA PRO A 166 2.76 -38.39 11.89
C PRO A 166 3.79 -37.70 10.99
N GLY A 167 3.35 -36.88 10.02
CA GLY A 167 4.21 -36.12 9.10
C GLY A 167 4.05 -34.60 9.20
N GLY A 168 3.43 -34.07 10.26
CA GLY A 168 3.22 -32.63 10.47
C GLY A 168 2.16 -31.97 9.58
N GLN A 169 1.74 -32.60 8.47
CA GLN A 169 0.69 -32.10 7.60
C GLN A 169 -0.70 -32.44 8.13
N TRP A 170 -1.45 -31.42 8.55
CA TRP A 170 -2.83 -31.56 9.02
C TRP A 170 -3.80 -31.72 7.84
N PRO A 171 -4.66 -32.76 7.81
CA PRO A 171 -5.76 -32.83 6.85
C PRO A 171 -6.87 -31.84 7.22
N ASP A 172 -7.80 -31.53 6.30
CA ASP A 172 -9.03 -30.78 6.58
C ASP A 172 -10.01 -31.62 7.42
N PHE A 173 -9.65 -31.92 8.67
CA PHE A 173 -10.51 -32.67 9.56
C PHE A 173 -11.73 -31.83 9.96
N HIS A 174 -12.92 -32.38 9.71
CA HIS A 174 -14.16 -31.73 10.09
C HIS A 174 -15.31 -32.71 10.30
N LEU A 175 -16.30 -32.26 11.06
CA LEU A 175 -17.62 -32.89 11.13
C LEU A 175 -18.56 -32.18 10.19
N TYR A 176 -19.48 -32.91 9.58
CA TYR A 176 -20.58 -32.30 8.85
C TYR A 176 -21.88 -33.05 9.07
N SER A 177 -22.99 -32.30 9.14
CA SER A 177 -24.32 -32.88 9.30
C SER A 177 -24.76 -33.56 8.00
N ARG A 178 -25.74 -34.47 8.09
CA ARG A 178 -26.39 -35.04 6.92
C ARG A 178 -26.94 -33.90 6.03
N PRO A 179 -26.75 -33.96 4.69
CA PRO A 179 -27.34 -33.01 3.75
C PRO A 179 -28.88 -33.11 3.76
N SER A 180 -29.54 -32.22 4.49
CA SER A 180 -31.01 -32.23 4.62
C SER A 180 -31.61 -30.90 5.10
N LEU A 181 -30.80 -29.87 5.35
CA LEU A 181 -31.30 -28.62 5.92
C LEU A 181 -32.05 -27.81 4.83
N PRO A 182 -33.31 -27.39 5.08
CA PRO A 182 -34.12 -26.63 4.12
C PRO A 182 -33.81 -25.12 4.22
N ILE A 183 -32.57 -24.75 3.95
CA ILE A 183 -32.12 -23.36 3.94
C ILE A 183 -32.62 -22.66 2.67
N VAL A 184 -33.21 -21.48 2.82
CA VAL A 184 -33.83 -20.67 1.76
C VAL A 184 -33.13 -19.32 1.69
N ARG A 185 -32.80 -18.87 0.49
CA ARG A 185 -32.12 -17.60 0.25
C ARG A 185 -32.87 -16.43 0.90
N GLY A 186 -32.14 -15.54 1.56
CA GLY A 186 -32.68 -14.32 2.19
C GLY A 186 -33.38 -14.54 3.53
N HIS A 187 -33.63 -15.79 3.95
CA HIS A 187 -34.14 -16.08 5.29
C HIS A 187 -33.02 -15.98 6.34
N ARG A 188 -33.40 -15.64 7.57
CA ARG A 188 -32.48 -15.52 8.70
C ARG A 188 -32.60 -16.74 9.61
N TYR A 189 -31.46 -17.33 9.96
CA TYR A 189 -31.39 -18.54 10.77
C TYR A 189 -30.56 -18.29 12.03
N ARG A 190 -30.98 -18.88 13.15
CA ARG A 190 -30.23 -18.89 14.40
C ARG A 190 -29.64 -20.27 14.64
N VAL A 191 -28.34 -20.32 14.88
CA VAL A 191 -27.60 -21.53 15.24
C VAL A 191 -27.17 -21.41 16.68
N THR A 192 -27.46 -22.43 17.47
CA THR A 192 -27.03 -22.57 18.86
C THR A 192 -26.29 -23.89 19.02
N LEU A 193 -25.18 -23.90 19.76
CA LEU A 193 -24.44 -25.10 20.14
C LEU A 193 -23.63 -24.85 21.41
N TRP A 194 -23.43 -25.86 22.23
CA TRP A 194 -22.52 -25.81 23.37
C TRP A 194 -21.15 -26.35 22.98
N LEU A 195 -20.08 -25.64 23.35
CA LEU A 195 -18.70 -26.01 23.06
C LEU A 195 -17.80 -25.88 24.29
N GLN A 196 -16.92 -26.85 24.48
CA GLN A 196 -15.79 -26.79 25.41
C GLN A 196 -14.53 -27.37 24.74
N ALA A 197 -13.35 -26.86 25.05
CA ALA A 197 -12.09 -27.49 24.64
C ALA A 197 -11.06 -27.44 25.76
N ASP A 198 -10.18 -28.44 25.85
CA ASP A 198 -9.09 -28.43 26.84
C ASP A 198 -8.09 -27.28 26.63
N THR A 199 -7.96 -26.83 25.39
CA THR A 199 -7.05 -25.78 24.95
C THR A 199 -7.83 -24.74 24.16
N GLU A 200 -7.57 -23.45 24.40
CA GLU A 200 -8.21 -22.37 23.64
C GLU A 200 -7.97 -22.55 22.14
N ARG A 201 -9.06 -22.53 21.36
CA ARG A 201 -8.99 -22.71 19.91
C ARG A 201 -10.13 -22.01 19.18
N LYS A 202 -9.89 -21.75 17.90
CA LYS A 202 -10.89 -21.30 16.93
C LYS A 202 -11.64 -22.51 16.36
N VAL A 203 -12.96 -22.42 16.29
CA VAL A 203 -13.85 -23.38 15.63
C VAL A 203 -14.52 -22.66 14.48
N SER A 204 -14.33 -23.15 13.26
CA SER A 204 -15.03 -22.61 12.09
C SER A 204 -16.34 -23.37 11.92
N ILE A 205 -17.43 -22.63 11.86
CA ILE A 205 -18.80 -23.15 11.70
C ILE A 205 -19.35 -22.60 10.41
N ALA A 206 -19.89 -23.45 9.54
CA ALA A 206 -20.42 -23.00 8.27
C ALA A 206 -21.51 -23.94 7.76
N VAL A 207 -22.52 -23.37 7.12
CA VAL A 207 -23.58 -24.09 6.43
C VAL A 207 -23.29 -24.03 4.93
N TYR A 208 -23.27 -25.18 4.28
CA TYR A 208 -23.02 -25.30 2.84
C TYR A 208 -24.11 -26.06 2.14
N ARG A 209 -24.29 -25.79 0.85
CA ARG A 209 -24.91 -26.73 -0.09
C ARG A 209 -23.79 -27.58 -0.72
N PRO A 210 -23.86 -28.92 -0.65
CA PRO A 210 -22.92 -29.81 -1.33
C PRO A 210 -22.84 -29.52 -2.83
N GLY A 211 -21.65 -29.58 -3.40
CA GLY A 211 -21.38 -29.30 -4.81
C GLY A 211 -19.90 -29.36 -5.14
N ASN A 212 -19.54 -29.10 -6.40
CA ASN A 212 -18.15 -28.92 -6.81
C ASN A 212 -17.97 -27.57 -7.54
N PRO A 213 -17.55 -26.50 -6.83
CA PRO A 213 -17.26 -26.44 -5.39
C PRO A 213 -18.52 -26.43 -4.51
N PHE A 214 -18.34 -26.66 -3.20
CA PHE A 214 -19.40 -26.44 -2.21
C PHE A 214 -19.82 -24.96 -2.20
N VAL A 215 -21.11 -24.68 -2.07
CA VAL A 215 -21.66 -23.32 -2.01
C VAL A 215 -21.86 -22.94 -0.55
N PHE A 216 -21.24 -21.85 -0.10
CA PHE A 216 -21.40 -21.34 1.26
C PHE A 216 -22.75 -20.62 1.39
N LEU A 217 -23.55 -21.04 2.35
CA LEU A 217 -24.88 -20.48 2.59
C LEU A 217 -24.89 -19.52 3.79
N GLY A 218 -24.04 -19.77 4.80
CA GLY A 218 -23.89 -18.88 5.94
C GLY A 218 -23.11 -19.49 7.11
N GLY A 219 -22.90 -18.72 8.17
CA GLY A 219 -22.10 -19.10 9.34
C GLY A 219 -22.03 -17.94 10.33
N PRO A 220 -21.21 -18.03 11.39
CA PRO A 220 -20.98 -16.90 12.28
C PRO A 220 -20.56 -15.67 11.47
N PRO A 221 -21.07 -14.47 11.79
CA PRO A 221 -20.71 -13.26 11.06
C PRO A 221 -19.20 -13.03 11.16
N GLY A 222 -18.57 -12.67 10.04
CA GLY A 222 -17.18 -12.25 10.01
C GLY A 222 -16.96 -10.91 10.74
N PRO A 223 -15.70 -10.52 10.96
CA PRO A 223 -15.37 -9.25 11.60
C PRO A 223 -15.67 -8.04 10.69
N PHE A 224 -15.97 -8.24 9.41
CA PHE A 224 -16.16 -7.16 8.44
C PHE A 224 -17.33 -6.21 8.78
N PRO A 225 -18.59 -6.66 8.98
CA PRO A 225 -19.67 -5.80 9.44
C PRO A 225 -19.36 -5.03 10.73
N SER A 226 -18.67 -5.67 11.68
CA SER A 226 -18.30 -5.05 12.95
C SER A 226 -17.30 -3.91 12.73
N GLN A 227 -16.27 -4.13 11.94
CA GLN A 227 -15.28 -3.11 11.61
C GLN A 227 -15.88 -1.96 10.79
N VAL A 228 -16.82 -2.23 9.86
CA VAL A 228 -17.56 -1.16 9.15
C VAL A 228 -18.33 -0.27 10.14
N ARG A 229 -18.98 -0.87 11.15
CA ARG A 229 -19.66 -0.10 12.22
C ARG A 229 -18.68 0.69 13.09
N LEU A 230 -17.53 0.10 13.43
CA LEU A 230 -16.49 0.79 14.21
C LEU A 230 -15.90 1.98 13.44
N ALA A 231 -15.63 1.79 12.14
CA ALA A 231 -15.20 2.85 11.23
C ALA A 231 -16.22 3.99 11.18
N ALA A 232 -17.50 3.67 10.97
CA ALA A 232 -18.58 4.65 10.92
C ALA A 232 -18.68 5.47 12.23
N ARG A 233 -18.57 4.80 13.39
CA ARG A 233 -18.55 5.46 14.71
C ARG A 233 -17.36 6.39 14.90
N ALA A 234 -16.25 6.15 14.20
CA ALA A 234 -15.08 7.02 14.16
C ALA A 234 -15.17 8.13 13.10
N GLY A 235 -16.31 8.27 12.41
CA GLY A 235 -16.52 9.24 11.34
C GLY A 235 -16.01 8.80 9.96
N VAL A 236 -15.61 7.53 9.81
CA VAL A 236 -15.10 6.98 8.55
C VAL A 236 -16.21 6.27 7.81
N ASN A 237 -16.79 6.95 6.82
CA ASN A 237 -17.90 6.44 6.01
C ASN A 237 -17.48 5.90 4.64
N LEU A 238 -16.26 6.20 4.16
CA LEU A 238 -15.74 5.61 2.93
C LEU A 238 -15.30 4.18 3.21
N VAL A 239 -15.87 3.23 2.47
CA VAL A 239 -15.59 1.80 2.64
C VAL A 239 -15.13 1.21 1.31
N SER A 240 -13.92 0.68 1.29
CA SER A 240 -13.39 -0.10 0.17
C SER A 240 -13.44 -1.59 0.50
N PHE A 241 -13.82 -2.40 -0.48
CA PHE A 241 -14.05 -3.84 -0.29
C PHE A 241 -13.96 -4.56 -1.63
N PRO A 242 -13.55 -5.83 -1.67
CA PRO A 242 -13.51 -6.60 -2.91
C PRO A 242 -14.92 -6.94 -3.39
N VAL A 243 -15.11 -6.89 -4.70
CA VAL A 243 -16.28 -7.46 -5.39
C VAL A 243 -15.78 -8.40 -6.49
N PRO A 244 -16.54 -9.45 -6.86
CA PRO A 244 -16.19 -10.25 -8.03
C PRO A 244 -16.37 -9.41 -9.31
N MET A 245 -15.70 -9.83 -10.40
CA MET A 245 -15.95 -9.33 -11.75
C MET A 245 -16.68 -10.41 -12.56
N PRO A 246 -18.02 -10.34 -12.70
CA PRO A 246 -18.77 -11.24 -13.56
C PRO A 246 -18.30 -11.17 -15.02
N TRP A 247 -17.64 -12.23 -15.46
CA TRP A 247 -17.16 -12.40 -16.83
C TRP A 247 -17.71 -13.71 -17.42
N PRO A 248 -19.00 -13.70 -17.85
CA PRO A 248 -19.68 -14.89 -18.35
C PRO A 248 -19.12 -15.30 -19.73
N LYS A 249 -19.37 -16.55 -20.14
CA LYS A 249 -19.01 -16.98 -21.51
C LYS A 249 -19.84 -16.22 -22.55
N PRO A 250 -19.38 -16.15 -23.81
CA PRO A 250 -20.16 -15.54 -24.88
C PRO A 250 -21.58 -16.13 -24.98
N GLY A 251 -22.59 -15.26 -24.96
CA GLY A 251 -24.01 -15.65 -25.02
C GLY A 251 -24.69 -15.84 -23.65
N GLU A 252 -23.93 -15.92 -22.56
CA GLU A 252 -24.47 -15.95 -21.20
C GLU A 252 -24.63 -14.51 -20.65
N LYS A 253 -25.58 -14.32 -19.73
CA LYS A 253 -25.79 -13.03 -19.06
C LYS A 253 -24.90 -12.93 -17.83
N PRO A 254 -24.39 -11.73 -17.47
CA PRO A 254 -23.68 -11.55 -16.22
C PRO A 254 -24.61 -11.74 -15.03
N ASP A 255 -24.10 -12.39 -13.98
CA ASP A 255 -24.78 -12.52 -12.68
C ASP A 255 -24.15 -11.55 -11.67
N TRP A 256 -24.93 -10.56 -11.25
CA TRP A 256 -24.50 -9.51 -10.33
C TRP A 256 -24.82 -9.84 -8.86
N THR A 257 -25.42 -10.99 -8.57
CA THR A 257 -25.91 -11.36 -7.23
C THR A 257 -24.85 -11.17 -6.15
N ALA A 258 -23.65 -11.70 -6.35
CA ALA A 258 -22.58 -11.61 -5.37
C ALA A 258 -22.09 -10.16 -5.17
N VAL A 259 -22.09 -9.33 -6.22
CA VAL A 259 -21.76 -7.90 -6.11
C VAL A 259 -22.79 -7.18 -5.24
N ASP A 260 -24.08 -7.39 -5.55
CA ASP A 260 -25.20 -6.73 -4.85
C ASP A 260 -25.30 -7.13 -3.38
N VAL A 261 -25.02 -8.39 -3.05
CA VAL A 261 -24.99 -8.89 -1.67
C VAL A 261 -23.93 -8.17 -0.85
N ILE A 262 -22.72 -7.99 -1.39
CA ILE A 262 -21.62 -7.34 -0.66
C ILE A 262 -21.92 -5.85 -0.46
N CYS A 263 -22.40 -5.16 -1.50
CA CYS A 263 -22.80 -3.75 -1.37
C CYS A 263 -23.90 -3.57 -0.30
N ARG A 264 -24.88 -4.47 -0.26
CA ARG A 264 -25.94 -4.47 0.74
C ARG A 264 -25.40 -4.69 2.16
N GLU A 265 -24.52 -5.67 2.37
CA GLU A 265 -23.94 -5.95 3.69
C GLU A 265 -23.21 -4.73 4.27
N VAL A 266 -22.49 -3.98 3.43
CA VAL A 266 -21.84 -2.72 3.83
C VAL A 266 -22.87 -1.68 4.25
N LEU A 267 -23.94 -1.49 3.46
CA LEU A 267 -24.99 -0.50 3.76
C LEU A 267 -25.86 -0.88 4.95
N GLU A 268 -26.11 -2.17 5.19
CA GLU A 268 -26.77 -2.67 6.40
C GLU A 268 -25.90 -2.45 7.64
N SER A 269 -24.57 -2.45 7.48
CA SER A 269 -23.62 -2.15 8.56
C SER A 269 -23.45 -0.66 8.80
N ASN A 270 -23.53 0.15 7.75
CA ASN A 270 -23.48 1.61 7.79
C ASN A 270 -24.34 2.19 6.66
N ALA A 271 -25.54 2.69 6.99
CA ALA A 271 -26.45 3.28 6.01
C ALA A 271 -25.87 4.51 5.29
N ASN A 272 -24.84 5.13 5.89
CA ASN A 272 -24.12 6.28 5.34
C ASN A 272 -22.84 5.88 4.59
N ALA A 273 -22.60 4.59 4.34
CA ALA A 273 -21.39 4.15 3.68
C ALA A 273 -21.28 4.69 2.25
N LEU A 274 -20.05 5.08 1.90
CA LEU A 274 -19.64 5.53 0.58
C LEU A 274 -18.74 4.46 -0.04
N LEU A 275 -19.27 3.73 -1.02
CA LEU A 275 -18.70 2.49 -1.53
C LEU A 275 -17.57 2.74 -2.53
N ILE A 276 -16.44 2.04 -2.35
CA ILE A 276 -15.31 1.98 -3.28
C ILE A 276 -14.98 0.51 -3.57
N PRO A 277 -15.77 -0.17 -4.42
CA PRO A 277 -15.50 -1.55 -4.82
C PRO A 277 -14.12 -1.70 -5.46
N ARG A 278 -13.36 -2.67 -4.96
CA ARG A 278 -12.10 -3.16 -5.51
C ARG A 278 -12.40 -4.31 -6.46
N ILE A 279 -12.07 -4.12 -7.74
CA ILE A 279 -12.56 -4.94 -8.85
C ILE A 279 -11.39 -5.70 -9.46
N PRO A 280 -11.34 -7.04 -9.40
CA PRO A 280 -10.30 -7.82 -10.06
C PRO A 280 -10.50 -7.77 -11.58
N MET A 281 -9.41 -7.54 -12.31
CA MET A 281 -9.40 -7.37 -13.76
C MET A 281 -8.84 -8.57 -14.51
N ASP A 282 -8.35 -9.59 -13.81
CA ASP A 282 -7.88 -10.80 -14.49
C ASP A 282 -9.04 -11.55 -15.15
N PRO A 283 -8.83 -12.06 -16.37
CA PRO A 283 -9.88 -12.78 -17.05
C PRO A 283 -10.07 -14.17 -16.42
N PRO A 284 -11.27 -14.75 -16.55
CA PRO A 284 -11.57 -16.08 -16.03
C PRO A 284 -10.76 -17.17 -16.75
N ALA A 285 -10.59 -18.33 -16.10
CA ALA A 285 -9.81 -19.44 -16.65
C ALA A 285 -10.26 -19.91 -18.04
N TRP A 286 -11.57 -19.83 -18.35
CA TRP A 286 -12.07 -20.19 -19.68
C TRP A 286 -11.54 -19.27 -20.78
N TRP A 287 -11.34 -17.98 -20.47
CA TRP A 287 -10.85 -16.99 -21.42
C TRP A 287 -9.39 -17.27 -21.74
N ILE A 288 -8.57 -17.53 -20.71
CA ILE A 288 -7.16 -17.93 -20.89
C ILE A 288 -7.06 -19.22 -21.73
N ALA A 289 -7.92 -20.20 -21.48
CA ALA A 289 -7.95 -21.43 -22.26
C ALA A 289 -8.38 -21.22 -23.73
N ALA A 290 -9.26 -20.26 -24.00
CA ALA A 290 -9.70 -19.90 -25.34
C ALA A 290 -8.70 -19.00 -26.09
N HIS A 291 -7.88 -18.25 -25.35
CA HIS A 291 -6.93 -17.27 -25.86
C HIS A 291 -5.50 -17.53 -25.35
N PRO A 292 -4.91 -18.73 -25.56
CA PRO A 292 -3.63 -19.11 -24.98
C PRO A 292 -2.44 -18.24 -25.45
N ASP A 293 -2.56 -17.59 -26.60
CA ASP A 293 -1.54 -16.66 -27.12
C ASP A 293 -1.58 -15.29 -26.45
N HIS A 294 -2.68 -14.96 -25.76
CA HIS A 294 -2.87 -13.72 -25.02
C HIS A 294 -2.57 -13.86 -23.52
N ALA A 295 -2.24 -15.07 -23.06
CA ALA A 295 -1.81 -15.35 -21.70
C ALA A 295 -0.33 -14.98 -21.50
N MET A 296 0.02 -14.42 -20.34
CA MET A 296 1.41 -14.12 -20.01
C MET A 296 2.25 -15.41 -20.02
N LYS A 297 3.47 -15.34 -20.56
CA LYS A 297 4.42 -16.46 -20.57
C LYS A 297 5.75 -16.05 -19.94
N TRP A 298 6.42 -16.98 -19.27
CA TRP A 298 7.72 -16.73 -18.65
C TRP A 298 8.82 -17.48 -19.37
N ASP A 299 10.06 -17.04 -19.15
CA ASP A 299 11.24 -17.74 -19.67
C ASP A 299 11.53 -19.07 -18.96
N GLN A 300 10.93 -19.28 -17.78
CA GLN A 300 11.11 -20.45 -16.93
C GLN A 300 9.76 -20.88 -16.32
N PRO A 301 9.51 -22.18 -16.15
CA PRO A 301 8.28 -22.68 -15.52
C PRO A 301 8.27 -22.41 -14.01
N GLY A 302 7.13 -22.66 -13.36
CA GLY A 302 6.99 -22.62 -11.91
C GLY A 302 5.97 -21.59 -11.39
N GLN A 303 5.19 -20.99 -12.29
CA GLN A 303 4.16 -20.03 -11.93
C GLN A 303 2.84 -20.72 -11.62
N ASP A 304 2.29 -20.40 -10.45
CA ASP A 304 1.01 -20.96 -9.96
C ASP A 304 -0.21 -20.27 -10.59
N ARG A 305 -0.03 -19.05 -11.10
CA ARG A 305 -1.08 -18.22 -11.71
C ARG A 305 -0.62 -17.66 -13.06
N VAL A 306 -1.54 -17.66 -14.02
CA VAL A 306 -1.30 -17.17 -15.39
C VAL A 306 -2.34 -16.09 -15.73
N PRO A 307 -2.00 -14.80 -15.59
CA PRO A 307 -2.89 -13.72 -16.02
C PRO A 307 -2.81 -13.51 -17.54
N ALA A 308 -3.68 -12.67 -18.07
CA ALA A 308 -3.51 -12.17 -19.43
C ALA A 308 -2.29 -11.25 -19.52
N SER A 309 -1.63 -11.26 -20.67
CA SER A 309 -0.60 -10.30 -21.03
C SER A 309 -1.20 -8.88 -21.05
N VAL A 310 -0.53 -7.92 -20.42
CA VAL A 310 -0.93 -6.50 -20.50
C VAL A 310 -0.69 -5.90 -21.89
N ALA A 311 0.11 -6.56 -22.72
CA ALA A 311 0.33 -6.21 -24.13
C ALA A 311 -0.84 -6.68 -25.04
N SER A 312 -1.72 -7.56 -24.54
CA SER A 312 -2.90 -8.01 -25.28
C SER A 312 -3.95 -6.91 -25.39
N THR A 313 -4.12 -6.35 -26.59
CA THR A 313 -5.20 -5.40 -26.89
C THR A 313 -6.59 -6.04 -26.74
N LEU A 314 -6.73 -7.30 -27.15
CA LEU A 314 -7.97 -8.08 -26.99
C LEU A 314 -8.40 -8.17 -25.52
N TYR A 315 -7.47 -8.56 -24.63
CA TYR A 315 -7.74 -8.59 -23.19
C TYR A 315 -8.15 -7.21 -22.70
N ARG A 316 -7.38 -6.17 -23.06
CA ARG A 316 -7.64 -4.80 -22.61
C ARG A 316 -9.03 -4.32 -23.01
N GLU A 317 -9.44 -4.56 -24.26
CA GLU A 317 -10.75 -4.18 -24.79
C GLU A 317 -11.90 -4.95 -24.15
N GLU A 318 -11.76 -6.28 -24.00
CA GLU A 318 -12.81 -7.09 -23.39
C GLU A 318 -12.93 -6.86 -21.88
N ALA A 319 -11.80 -6.71 -21.18
CA ALA A 319 -11.77 -6.34 -19.76
C ALA A 319 -12.41 -4.96 -19.54
N ALA A 320 -12.12 -3.98 -20.40
CA ALA A 320 -12.78 -2.68 -20.38
C ALA A 320 -14.30 -2.79 -20.62
N ALA A 321 -14.74 -3.62 -21.57
CA ALA A 321 -16.16 -3.84 -21.81
C ALA A 321 -16.86 -4.45 -20.59
N ARG A 322 -16.24 -5.43 -19.91
CA ARG A 322 -16.79 -6.01 -18.67
C ARG A 322 -16.80 -5.01 -17.52
N LEU A 323 -15.72 -4.24 -17.35
CA LEU A 323 -15.64 -3.18 -16.34
C LEU A 323 -16.70 -2.11 -16.54
N ARG A 324 -16.94 -1.69 -17.79
CA ARG A 324 -18.02 -0.77 -18.15
C ARG A 324 -19.39 -1.31 -17.70
N ASP A 325 -19.70 -2.57 -18.02
CA ASP A 325 -20.98 -3.18 -17.66
C ASP A 325 -21.17 -3.23 -16.14
N LEU A 326 -20.14 -3.59 -15.38
CA LEU A 326 -20.17 -3.60 -13.91
C LEU A 326 -20.37 -2.18 -13.33
N VAL A 327 -19.64 -1.18 -13.84
CA VAL A 327 -19.79 0.21 -13.41
C VAL A 327 -21.21 0.71 -13.66
N LEU A 328 -21.77 0.44 -14.85
CA LEU A 328 -23.15 0.82 -15.18
C LEU A 328 -24.18 0.16 -14.27
N HIS A 329 -24.00 -1.13 -13.95
CA HIS A 329 -24.86 -1.83 -12.98
C HIS A 329 -24.78 -1.19 -11.59
N LEU A 330 -23.56 -0.96 -11.09
CA LEU A 330 -23.34 -0.35 -9.78
C LEU A 330 -23.89 1.08 -9.70
N GLU A 331 -23.74 1.90 -10.75
CA GLU A 331 -24.35 3.24 -10.81
C GLU A 331 -25.88 3.15 -10.82
N GLN A 332 -26.46 2.18 -11.53
CA GLN A 332 -27.91 2.02 -11.62
C GLN A 332 -28.54 1.56 -10.30
N VAL A 333 -27.92 0.62 -9.59
CA VAL A 333 -28.49 -0.02 -8.39
C VAL A 333 -28.06 0.69 -7.12
N TRP A 334 -26.79 1.13 -7.05
CA TRP A 334 -26.15 1.63 -5.82
C TRP A 334 -25.55 3.03 -5.97
N GLY A 335 -25.76 3.71 -7.11
CA GLY A 335 -25.02 4.93 -7.48
C GLY A 335 -25.13 6.09 -6.48
N ASP A 336 -26.19 6.15 -5.69
CA ASP A 336 -26.34 7.14 -4.61
C ASP A 336 -25.36 6.90 -3.43
N HIS A 337 -24.77 5.71 -3.32
CA HIS A 337 -23.77 5.35 -2.31
C HIS A 337 -22.37 5.11 -2.88
N VAL A 338 -22.21 4.92 -4.19
CA VAL A 338 -20.88 4.69 -4.79
C VAL A 338 -20.08 5.99 -4.82
N ALA A 339 -18.90 5.99 -4.21
CA ALA A 339 -17.94 7.10 -4.29
C ALA A 339 -16.88 6.90 -5.38
N GLY A 340 -16.54 5.66 -5.73
CA GLY A 340 -15.47 5.39 -6.67
C GLY A 340 -15.33 3.95 -7.07
N TYR A 341 -14.38 3.68 -7.95
CA TYR A 341 -14.03 2.33 -8.39
C TYR A 341 -12.52 2.15 -8.36
N HIS A 342 -12.09 0.97 -7.94
CA HIS A 342 -10.68 0.60 -7.85
C HIS A 342 -10.43 -0.68 -8.65
N PRO A 343 -10.16 -0.58 -9.97
CA PRO A 343 -9.73 -1.72 -10.77
C PRO A 343 -8.33 -2.19 -10.36
N CYS A 344 -8.20 -3.49 -10.11
CA CYS A 344 -6.99 -4.17 -9.65
C CYS A 344 -6.67 -5.31 -10.59
N GLY A 345 -5.41 -5.50 -10.99
CA GLY A 345 -5.04 -6.58 -11.89
C GLY A 345 -3.57 -6.98 -11.76
N GLN A 346 -3.20 -8.06 -12.46
CA GLN A 346 -1.83 -8.59 -12.45
C GLN A 346 -1.41 -9.03 -11.04
N ASN A 347 -0.16 -8.85 -10.64
CA ASN A 347 0.31 -9.37 -9.37
C ASN A 347 -0.37 -8.69 -8.19
N THR A 348 -0.90 -9.49 -7.26
CA THR A 348 -1.61 -9.05 -6.03
C THR A 348 -2.74 -8.03 -6.22
N GLY A 349 -3.12 -7.72 -7.47
CA GLY A 349 -4.06 -6.64 -7.81
C GLY A 349 -3.42 -5.25 -7.97
N GLU A 350 -2.10 -5.14 -7.96
CA GLU A 350 -1.35 -3.89 -7.83
C GLU A 350 -0.70 -3.40 -9.14
N TRP A 351 -1.01 -4.02 -10.27
CA TRP A 351 -0.56 -3.62 -11.62
C TRP A 351 0.95 -3.68 -11.86
N PHE A 352 1.66 -4.61 -11.22
CA PHE A 352 3.00 -5.03 -11.65
C PHE A 352 2.97 -6.46 -12.21
N TYR A 353 3.97 -6.81 -13.03
CA TYR A 353 4.01 -8.12 -13.68
C TYR A 353 3.98 -9.28 -12.66
N GLU A 354 3.27 -10.35 -13.00
CA GLU A 354 3.15 -11.54 -12.16
C GLU A 354 4.53 -12.17 -11.87
N ASP A 355 4.76 -12.51 -10.61
CA ASP A 355 6.03 -13.04 -10.08
C ASP A 355 7.26 -12.14 -10.25
N THR A 356 7.08 -10.82 -10.33
CA THR A 356 8.18 -9.83 -10.42
C THR A 356 9.29 -10.00 -9.37
N TRP A 357 8.95 -10.44 -8.15
CA TRP A 357 9.92 -10.68 -7.07
C TRP A 357 10.72 -11.99 -7.24
N GLY A 358 10.32 -12.86 -8.16
CA GLY A 358 10.98 -14.13 -8.47
C GLY A 358 12.08 -14.00 -9.53
N ASN A 359 12.66 -15.15 -9.90
CA ASN A 359 13.74 -15.22 -10.88
C ASN A 359 13.27 -15.23 -12.34
N ALA A 360 12.01 -15.59 -12.57
CA ALA A 360 11.43 -15.69 -13.91
C ALA A 360 11.20 -14.29 -14.51
N LEU A 361 11.57 -14.12 -15.77
CA LEU A 361 11.32 -12.90 -16.52
C LEU A 361 9.95 -13.01 -17.18
N SER A 362 9.12 -12.01 -16.89
CA SER A 362 7.76 -11.96 -17.39
C SER A 362 7.67 -11.51 -18.85
N ASP A 363 6.63 -12.10 -19.43
CA ASP A 363 5.99 -11.97 -20.72
C ASP A 363 6.83 -12.18 -21.98
N TYR A 364 6.84 -13.43 -22.44
CA TYR A 364 7.28 -13.87 -23.77
C TYR A 364 6.13 -14.45 -24.59
N SER A 365 4.91 -13.97 -24.39
CA SER A 365 3.75 -14.41 -25.18
C SER A 365 3.82 -13.91 -26.63
N PRO A 366 3.18 -14.60 -27.59
CA PRO A 366 3.13 -14.15 -28.99
C PRO A 366 2.61 -12.72 -29.16
N VAL A 367 1.58 -12.33 -28.40
CA VAL A 367 1.02 -10.97 -28.46
C VAL A 367 2.01 -9.91 -27.98
N THR A 368 2.92 -10.24 -27.05
CA THR A 368 3.97 -9.32 -26.61
C THR A 368 4.99 -9.07 -27.71
N VAL A 369 5.33 -10.07 -28.53
CA VAL A 369 6.20 -9.90 -29.71
C VAL A 369 5.57 -8.94 -30.71
N GLU A 370 4.28 -9.11 -31.00
CA GLU A 370 3.53 -8.25 -31.92
C GLU A 370 3.44 -6.80 -31.41
N ALA A 371 3.11 -6.63 -30.13
CA ALA A 371 3.04 -5.33 -29.48
C ALA A 371 4.41 -4.63 -29.45
N TRP A 372 5.49 -5.38 -29.22
CA TRP A 372 6.86 -4.88 -29.24
C TRP A 372 7.25 -4.32 -30.61
N GLN A 373 6.98 -5.06 -31.68
CA GLN A 373 7.23 -4.59 -33.05
C GLN A 373 6.43 -3.32 -33.37
N GLN A 374 5.19 -3.23 -32.89
CA GLN A 374 4.32 -2.07 -33.10
C GLN A 374 4.80 -0.84 -32.31
N TRP A 375 5.28 -1.06 -31.09
CA TRP A 375 5.88 -0.02 -30.26
C TRP A 375 7.16 0.53 -30.91
N LEU A 376 8.05 -0.34 -31.40
CA LEU A 376 9.26 0.08 -32.11
C LEU A 376 8.95 0.84 -33.41
N LYS A 377 7.93 0.42 -34.17
CA LYS A 377 7.46 1.16 -35.35
C LYS A 377 6.99 2.56 -34.97
N SER A 378 6.31 2.71 -33.84
CA SER A 378 5.85 4.01 -33.34
C SER A 378 7.03 4.89 -32.88
N LYS A 379 8.05 4.29 -32.24
CA LYS A 379 9.22 5.01 -31.73
C LYS A 379 10.19 5.46 -32.85
N TYR A 380 10.47 4.59 -33.81
CA TYR A 380 11.54 4.81 -34.81
C TYR A 380 11.05 5.12 -36.23
N ALA A 381 9.80 4.78 -36.57
CA ALA A 381 9.17 4.91 -37.87
C ALA A 381 9.81 4.13 -39.05
N THR A 382 11.14 3.96 -39.07
CA THR A 382 11.90 3.36 -40.18
C THR A 382 12.99 2.41 -39.67
N ASP A 383 13.34 1.43 -40.49
CA ASP A 383 14.42 0.48 -40.19
C ASP A 383 15.76 1.21 -40.03
N GLU A 384 16.02 2.24 -40.84
CA GLU A 384 17.26 3.03 -40.78
C GLU A 384 17.40 3.77 -39.45
N ALA A 385 16.29 4.25 -38.87
CA ALA A 385 16.31 4.91 -37.56
C ALA A 385 16.57 3.90 -36.43
N LEU A 386 15.91 2.72 -36.47
CA LEU A 386 16.12 1.65 -35.50
C LEU A 386 17.58 1.14 -35.55
N GLN A 387 18.09 0.83 -36.74
CA GLN A 387 19.46 0.36 -36.95
C GLN A 387 20.49 1.36 -36.43
N ARG A 388 20.25 2.66 -36.64
CA ARG A 388 21.12 3.73 -36.13
C ARG A 388 21.06 3.84 -34.60
N ALA A 389 19.87 3.69 -34.01
CA ALA A 389 19.70 3.79 -32.57
C ALA A 389 20.35 2.61 -31.83
N TRP A 390 20.23 1.40 -32.38
CA TRP A 390 20.76 0.17 -31.79
C TRP A 390 22.17 -0.18 -32.24
N ASP A 391 22.76 0.63 -33.13
CA ASP A 391 24.05 0.36 -33.77
C ASP A 391 24.14 -1.04 -34.39
N ASN A 392 23.03 -1.49 -34.99
CA ASN A 392 22.87 -2.84 -35.51
C ASN A 392 22.28 -2.79 -36.93
N PRO A 393 23.06 -3.00 -38.00
CA PRO A 393 22.57 -2.91 -39.37
C PRO A 393 21.65 -4.08 -39.78
N ALA A 394 21.57 -5.15 -38.99
CA ALA A 394 20.78 -6.34 -39.30
C ALA A 394 19.34 -6.26 -38.75
N VAL A 395 19.06 -5.38 -37.79
CA VAL A 395 17.72 -5.28 -37.20
C VAL A 395 16.71 -4.68 -38.20
N ARG A 396 15.47 -5.16 -38.15
CA ARG A 396 14.35 -4.70 -38.97
C ARG A 396 13.10 -4.64 -38.10
N LEU A 397 12.28 -3.60 -38.25
CA LEU A 397 11.03 -3.39 -37.51
C LEU A 397 10.03 -4.53 -37.69
N SER A 398 10.05 -5.20 -38.85
CA SER A 398 9.11 -6.29 -39.17
C SER A 398 9.53 -7.67 -38.66
N THR A 399 10.79 -7.85 -38.24
CA THR A 399 11.32 -9.17 -37.85
C THR A 399 12.07 -9.15 -36.52
N VAL A 400 12.14 -8.01 -35.85
CA VAL A 400 12.76 -7.90 -34.53
C VAL A 400 11.96 -8.71 -33.51
N ASP A 401 12.66 -9.50 -32.71
CA ASP A 401 12.10 -10.31 -31.64
C ASP A 401 12.35 -9.65 -30.27
N LEU A 402 11.76 -10.19 -29.22
CA LEU A 402 12.05 -9.80 -27.84
C LEU A 402 13.51 -10.10 -27.50
N PRO A 403 14.18 -9.27 -26.67
CA PRO A 403 15.49 -9.63 -26.14
C PRO A 403 15.43 -10.96 -25.41
N THR A 404 16.34 -11.87 -25.74
CA THR A 404 16.34 -13.22 -25.15
C THR A 404 16.55 -13.15 -23.62
N PRO A 405 16.10 -14.16 -22.85
CA PRO A 405 16.33 -14.21 -21.41
C PRO A 405 17.82 -14.12 -21.04
N GLN A 406 18.70 -14.71 -21.85
CA GLN A 406 20.15 -14.61 -21.67
C GLN A 406 20.65 -13.18 -21.91
N ARG A 407 20.12 -12.48 -22.93
CA ARG A 407 20.45 -11.08 -23.21
C ARG A 407 19.97 -10.15 -22.10
N ARG A 408 18.74 -10.35 -21.58
CA ARG A 408 18.20 -9.57 -20.44
C ARG A 408 18.96 -9.78 -19.13
N ARG A 409 19.56 -10.96 -18.92
CA ARG A 409 20.44 -11.24 -17.77
C ARG A 409 21.90 -10.90 -18.02
N SER A 410 22.24 -10.37 -19.19
CA SER A 410 23.61 -9.95 -19.50
C SER A 410 23.87 -8.53 -18.99
N GLN A 411 25.10 -8.27 -18.56
CA GLN A 411 25.56 -6.97 -18.07
C GLN A 411 26.92 -6.60 -18.68
N PRO A 412 27.03 -6.54 -20.03
CA PRO A 412 28.32 -6.32 -20.70
C PRO A 412 28.99 -5.00 -20.32
N SER A 413 28.21 -4.00 -19.91
CA SER A 413 28.70 -2.69 -19.44
C SER A 413 28.66 -2.52 -17.91
N GLY A 414 28.42 -3.60 -17.17
CA GLY A 414 28.18 -3.56 -15.72
C GLY A 414 26.71 -3.33 -15.37
N LEU A 415 26.47 -2.74 -14.19
CA LEU A 415 25.15 -2.65 -13.56
C LEU A 415 24.20 -1.61 -14.21
N LEU A 416 24.70 -0.81 -15.16
CA LEU A 416 23.93 0.16 -15.91
C LEU A 416 24.09 -0.09 -17.42
N HIS A 417 22.99 -0.35 -18.13
CA HIS A 417 22.96 -0.49 -19.58
C HIS A 417 23.37 0.83 -20.26
N ARG A 418 24.21 0.73 -21.28
CA ARG A 418 24.68 1.90 -22.04
C ARG A 418 23.77 2.18 -23.25
N PRO A 419 23.40 3.45 -23.51
CA PRO A 419 22.79 3.84 -24.78
C PRO A 419 23.58 3.32 -25.97
N ARG A 420 22.89 3.06 -27.09
CA ARG A 420 23.42 2.46 -28.33
C ARG A 420 23.79 0.98 -28.21
N SER A 421 24.78 0.61 -27.40
CA SER A 421 25.27 -0.78 -27.34
C SER A 421 24.29 -1.76 -26.68
N GLU A 422 23.41 -1.24 -25.81
CA GLU A 422 22.37 -1.99 -25.11
C GLU A 422 21.01 -1.30 -25.25
N GLN A 423 20.82 -0.53 -26.33
CA GLN A 423 19.56 0.19 -26.60
C GLN A 423 18.37 -0.76 -26.73
N ASP A 424 18.61 -2.00 -27.20
CA ASP A 424 17.60 -3.06 -27.25
C ASP A 424 17.00 -3.38 -25.87
N LEU A 425 17.83 -3.39 -24.83
CA LEU A 425 17.40 -3.66 -23.45
C LEU A 425 16.70 -2.45 -22.83
N ILE A 426 17.22 -1.25 -23.08
CA ILE A 426 16.64 0.01 -22.58
C ILE A 426 15.26 0.25 -23.20
N ASP A 427 15.13 0.05 -24.51
CA ASP A 427 13.85 0.16 -25.21
C ASP A 427 12.85 -0.89 -24.75
N PHE A 428 13.31 -2.13 -24.52
CA PHE A 428 12.43 -3.18 -24.03
C PHE A 428 11.94 -2.88 -22.61
N ALA A 429 12.82 -2.36 -21.74
CA ALA A 429 12.43 -1.86 -20.43
C ALA A 429 11.37 -0.75 -20.53
N GLU A 430 11.55 0.24 -21.42
CA GLU A 430 10.56 1.31 -21.64
C GLU A 430 9.22 0.76 -22.15
N PHE A 431 9.25 -0.15 -23.13
CA PHE A 431 8.07 -0.84 -23.64
C PHE A 431 7.27 -1.54 -22.54
N GLN A 432 7.92 -2.26 -21.63
CA GLN A 432 7.24 -2.91 -20.52
C GLN A 432 6.51 -1.91 -19.61
N GLN A 433 7.11 -0.72 -19.37
CA GLN A 433 6.44 0.31 -18.57
C GLN A 433 5.22 0.86 -19.31
N ASP A 434 5.38 1.12 -20.61
CA ASP A 434 4.33 1.65 -21.46
C ASP A 434 3.13 0.72 -21.55
N MET A 435 3.35 -0.59 -21.72
CA MET A 435 2.26 -1.57 -21.81
C MET A 435 1.41 -1.60 -20.54
N MET A 436 2.05 -1.55 -19.37
CA MET A 436 1.34 -1.50 -18.09
C MET A 436 0.58 -0.17 -17.92
N ALA A 437 1.27 0.96 -18.14
CA ALA A 437 0.67 2.29 -18.00
C ALA A 437 -0.51 2.50 -18.97
N ASP A 438 -0.41 2.01 -20.20
CA ASP A 438 -1.50 2.09 -21.19
C ASP A 438 -2.70 1.25 -20.78
N CYS A 439 -2.48 0.07 -20.21
CA CYS A 439 -3.56 -0.77 -19.68
C CYS A 439 -4.29 -0.05 -18.53
N VAL A 440 -3.54 0.46 -17.55
CA VAL A 440 -4.07 1.25 -16.43
C VAL A 440 -4.86 2.47 -16.92
N CYS A 441 -4.29 3.26 -17.83
CA CYS A 441 -4.95 4.45 -18.35
C CYS A 441 -6.23 4.11 -19.15
N HIS A 442 -6.23 3.01 -19.90
CA HIS A 442 -7.40 2.58 -20.67
C HIS A 442 -8.56 2.16 -19.75
N LEU A 443 -8.26 1.40 -18.69
CA LEU A 443 -9.27 1.01 -17.71
C LEU A 443 -9.75 2.21 -16.88
N ALA A 444 -8.86 3.14 -16.53
CA ALA A 444 -9.25 4.39 -15.88
C ALA A 444 -10.23 5.22 -16.73
N LYS A 445 -9.95 5.37 -18.02
CA LYS A 445 -10.86 6.01 -18.98
C LYS A 445 -12.21 5.30 -19.05
N THR A 446 -12.21 3.98 -19.03
CA THR A 446 -13.43 3.17 -19.06
C THR A 446 -14.34 3.47 -17.87
N VAL A 447 -13.77 3.48 -16.65
CA VAL A 447 -14.52 3.85 -15.43
C VAL A 447 -14.99 5.30 -15.53
N ARG A 448 -14.12 6.21 -15.98
CA ARG A 448 -14.46 7.63 -16.12
C ARG A 448 -15.67 7.85 -17.00
N ASP A 449 -15.68 7.24 -18.18
CA ASP A 449 -16.76 7.36 -19.15
C ASP A 449 -18.04 6.69 -18.64
N ALA A 450 -17.95 5.49 -18.06
CA ALA A 450 -19.10 4.75 -17.55
C ALA A 450 -19.76 5.40 -16.33
N SER A 451 -18.98 6.11 -15.51
CA SER A 451 -19.45 6.91 -14.37
C SER A 451 -19.78 8.37 -14.73
N GLU A 452 -19.80 8.72 -16.02
CA GLU A 452 -20.11 10.06 -16.54
C GLU A 452 -19.26 11.18 -15.93
N GLY A 453 -18.01 10.90 -15.57
CA GLY A 453 -17.16 11.91 -14.94
C GLY A 453 -17.39 12.13 -13.44
N ARG A 454 -18.35 11.43 -12.82
CA ARG A 454 -18.86 11.76 -11.48
C ARG A 454 -18.14 11.08 -10.32
N LYS A 455 -17.54 9.90 -10.52
CA LYS A 455 -16.99 9.07 -9.42
C LYS A 455 -15.46 9.04 -9.39
N LEU A 456 -14.87 8.64 -8.26
CA LEU A 456 -13.42 8.50 -8.13
C LEU A 456 -12.91 7.33 -8.98
N VAL A 457 -11.72 7.51 -9.53
CA VAL A 457 -10.96 6.44 -10.21
C VAL A 457 -9.64 6.24 -9.47
N VAL A 458 -9.45 5.03 -8.94
CA VAL A 458 -8.35 4.67 -8.03
C VAL A 458 -7.52 3.56 -8.65
N PHE A 459 -6.19 3.67 -8.60
CA PHE A 459 -5.28 2.62 -9.06
C PHE A 459 -4.05 2.48 -8.16
N PHE A 460 -3.60 1.25 -7.98
CA PHE A 460 -2.21 0.96 -7.60
C PHE A 460 -1.30 1.21 -8.80
N TYR A 461 -0.31 2.09 -8.67
CA TYR A 461 0.72 2.30 -9.69
C TYR A 461 1.89 3.17 -9.18
N GLY A 462 3.05 3.07 -9.81
CA GLY A 462 4.14 4.04 -9.67
C GLY A 462 5.03 3.82 -8.45
N TYR A 463 5.42 2.58 -8.18
CA TYR A 463 6.18 2.20 -6.97
C TYR A 463 7.68 2.47 -7.15
N THR A 464 8.01 3.70 -7.55
CA THR A 464 9.33 4.10 -8.06
C THR A 464 10.45 3.94 -7.03
N PHE A 465 10.12 4.00 -5.73
CA PHE A 465 11.08 3.75 -4.64
C PHE A 465 11.11 2.28 -4.20
N GLU A 466 9.97 1.58 -4.25
CA GLU A 466 9.86 0.19 -3.77
C GLU A 466 10.61 -0.80 -4.66
N PHE A 467 10.43 -0.67 -5.97
CA PHE A 467 10.94 -1.63 -6.94
C PHE A 467 12.43 -1.49 -7.26
N GLY A 468 13.12 -0.56 -6.60
CA GLY A 468 14.58 -0.54 -6.57
C GLY A 468 15.21 -1.83 -6.00
N ALA A 469 14.46 -2.65 -5.27
CA ALA A 469 14.94 -3.90 -4.67
C ALA A 469 14.73 -5.16 -5.54
N ILE A 470 14.18 -5.05 -6.76
CA ILE A 470 13.94 -6.22 -7.62
C ILE A 470 15.25 -6.76 -8.18
N HIS A 471 15.50 -8.06 -7.96
CA HIS A 471 16.73 -8.74 -8.38
C HIS A 471 16.91 -8.79 -9.90
N ASN A 472 15.84 -9.02 -10.65
CA ASN A 472 15.85 -9.02 -12.11
C ASN A 472 16.09 -7.63 -12.73
N GLY A 473 16.21 -6.57 -11.91
CA GLY A 473 16.29 -5.18 -12.33
C GLY A 473 14.97 -4.46 -12.09
N ALA A 474 15.02 -3.23 -11.57
CA ALA A 474 13.83 -2.47 -11.19
C ALA A 474 12.83 -2.28 -12.35
N ALA A 475 13.36 -2.14 -13.57
CA ALA A 475 12.56 -1.97 -14.78
C ALA A 475 11.68 -3.18 -15.15
N THR A 476 11.86 -4.37 -14.54
CA THR A 476 10.98 -5.51 -14.86
C THR A 476 9.60 -5.44 -14.19
N SER A 477 9.34 -4.40 -13.39
CA SER A 477 8.07 -4.23 -12.65
C SER A 477 6.90 -3.71 -13.48
N GLY A 478 7.15 -2.81 -14.44
CA GLY A 478 6.11 -2.08 -15.18
C GLY A 478 5.66 -0.76 -14.55
N HIS A 479 6.32 -0.26 -13.48
CA HIS A 479 5.88 0.92 -12.70
C HIS A 479 6.69 2.21 -12.97
N TYR A 480 7.66 2.21 -13.88
CA TYR A 480 8.51 3.38 -14.20
C TYR A 480 7.99 4.21 -15.37
N ALA A 481 6.67 4.28 -15.55
CA ALA A 481 5.98 5.24 -16.42
C ALA A 481 4.96 6.09 -15.63
N LEU A 482 5.28 6.41 -14.37
CA LEU A 482 4.45 7.21 -13.49
C LEU A 482 4.14 8.58 -14.11
N ALA A 483 5.11 9.27 -14.71
CA ALA A 483 4.85 10.54 -15.39
C ALA A 483 3.76 10.44 -16.48
N LYS A 484 3.65 9.30 -17.17
CA LYS A 484 2.59 9.04 -18.16
C LYS A 484 1.23 8.88 -17.47
N VAL A 485 1.16 8.10 -16.39
CA VAL A 485 -0.06 7.89 -15.60
C VAL A 485 -0.52 9.19 -14.92
N LEU A 486 0.41 10.03 -14.46
CA LEU A 486 0.11 11.34 -13.87
C LEU A 486 -0.56 12.31 -14.85
N ARG A 487 -0.28 12.19 -16.16
CA ARG A 487 -0.94 13.00 -17.20
C ARG A 487 -2.36 12.53 -17.54
N SER A 488 -2.76 11.33 -17.11
CA SER A 488 -4.13 10.84 -17.38
C SER A 488 -5.15 11.73 -16.65
N PRO A 489 -6.13 12.34 -17.34
CA PRO A 489 -7.19 13.12 -16.70
C PRO A 489 -8.23 12.23 -15.99
N ASP A 490 -8.17 10.92 -16.23
CA ASP A 490 -9.20 9.98 -15.83
C ASP A 490 -8.97 9.44 -14.41
N ILE A 491 -7.72 9.46 -13.93
CA ILE A 491 -7.29 8.96 -12.62
C ILE A 491 -7.32 10.08 -11.57
N ASP A 492 -8.00 9.84 -10.46
CA ASP A 492 -8.06 10.77 -9.32
C ASP A 492 -7.05 10.40 -8.22
N ILE A 493 -6.87 9.11 -7.94
CA ILE A 493 -6.08 8.61 -6.80
C ILE A 493 -5.07 7.56 -7.29
N LEU A 494 -3.82 7.69 -6.86
CA LEU A 494 -2.83 6.62 -6.89
C LEU A 494 -2.56 6.15 -5.47
N CYS A 495 -2.33 4.85 -5.30
CA CYS A 495 -2.13 4.24 -4.00
C CYS A 495 -1.05 3.16 -4.00
N SER A 496 -0.59 2.81 -2.81
CA SER A 496 0.25 1.65 -2.51
C SER A 496 0.14 1.32 -1.03
N PRO A 497 0.58 0.14 -0.59
CA PRO A 497 0.89 -0.08 0.82
C PRO A 497 1.90 0.93 1.35
N ILE A 498 1.95 1.08 2.67
CA ILE A 498 3.13 1.63 3.33
C ILE A 498 4.29 0.67 3.02
N SER A 499 5.45 1.21 2.62
CA SER A 499 6.66 0.43 2.33
C SER A 499 6.88 -0.67 3.36
N TYR A 500 7.07 -1.92 2.91
CA TYR A 500 7.38 -3.03 3.82
C TYR A 500 8.79 -2.91 4.43
N TRP A 501 9.57 -1.94 3.97
CA TRP A 501 10.77 -1.48 4.65
C TRP A 501 10.49 -0.28 5.55
N ASP A 502 11.03 -0.35 6.77
CA ASP A 502 11.08 0.76 7.73
C ASP A 502 9.70 1.22 8.25
N ARG A 503 8.75 0.29 8.42
CA ARG A 503 7.40 0.60 8.93
C ARG A 503 7.13 0.16 10.38
N GLY A 504 8.01 -0.64 10.98
CA GLY A 504 7.83 -1.15 12.35
C GLY A 504 7.97 -0.11 13.45
N LEU A 505 8.02 -0.55 14.71
CA LEU A 505 8.24 0.32 15.88
C LEU A 505 9.58 1.08 15.73
N GLY A 506 9.51 2.41 15.66
CA GLY A 506 10.65 3.30 15.39
C GLY A 506 10.96 3.55 13.92
N GLY A 507 10.18 2.98 13.00
CA GLY A 507 10.21 3.19 11.54
C GLY A 507 9.55 4.49 11.08
N SER A 508 9.85 4.90 9.85
CA SER A 508 9.30 6.10 9.19
C SER A 508 8.07 5.87 8.31
N ALA A 509 7.57 4.63 8.17
CA ALA A 509 6.40 4.33 7.32
C ALA A 509 6.44 4.98 5.92
N PRO A 510 7.55 4.85 5.16
CA PRO A 510 7.74 5.69 3.99
C PRO A 510 6.87 5.27 2.81
N ALA A 511 6.68 6.19 1.86
CA ALA A 511 5.89 5.90 0.66
C ALA A 511 6.65 5.02 -0.33
N MET A 512 5.93 4.13 -1.03
CA MET A 512 6.49 3.32 -2.14
C MET A 512 6.78 4.12 -3.42
N SER A 513 6.22 5.33 -3.54
CA SER A 513 6.24 6.15 -4.76
C SER A 513 6.94 7.51 -4.57
N ALA A 514 7.13 8.25 -5.66
CA ALA A 514 7.33 9.69 -5.64
C ALA A 514 6.01 10.41 -5.29
N ALA A 515 5.55 10.22 -4.06
CA ALA A 515 4.21 10.62 -3.61
C ALA A 515 3.96 12.13 -3.73
N GLU A 516 4.97 12.97 -3.51
CA GLU A 516 4.83 14.41 -3.69
C GLU A 516 4.64 14.77 -5.17
N SER A 517 5.25 14.07 -6.12
CA SER A 517 4.97 14.27 -7.56
C SER A 517 3.53 13.92 -7.92
N VAL A 518 2.96 12.88 -7.29
CA VAL A 518 1.54 12.52 -7.44
C VAL A 518 0.65 13.68 -7.00
N MET A 519 0.94 14.24 -5.81
CA MET A 519 0.19 15.39 -5.29
C MET A 519 0.33 16.62 -6.19
N ARG A 520 1.54 16.91 -6.67
CA ARG A 520 1.79 18.04 -7.59
C ARG A 520 1.05 17.92 -8.91
N ALA A 521 0.85 16.70 -9.41
CA ALA A 521 0.06 16.43 -10.61
C ALA A 521 -1.46 16.59 -10.41
N GLY A 522 -1.91 17.09 -9.25
CA GLY A 522 -3.33 17.30 -8.97
C GLY A 522 -4.09 16.02 -8.60
N LYS A 523 -3.37 14.93 -8.30
CA LYS A 523 -3.92 13.64 -7.88
C LYS A 523 -3.72 13.44 -6.38
N LEU A 524 -4.55 12.64 -5.75
CA LEU A 524 -4.35 12.26 -4.36
C LEU A 524 -3.43 11.04 -4.29
N TRP A 525 -2.42 11.10 -3.44
CA TRP A 525 -1.69 9.92 -3.00
C TRP A 525 -2.40 9.30 -1.79
N LEU A 526 -2.53 7.97 -1.78
CA LEU A 526 -3.21 7.25 -0.72
C LEU A 526 -2.37 6.07 -0.22
N PHE A 527 -2.25 5.95 1.10
CA PHE A 527 -1.69 4.75 1.73
C PHE A 527 -2.74 3.65 1.96
N GLU A 528 -2.39 2.46 1.52
CA GLU A 528 -2.93 1.23 2.07
C GLU A 528 -2.21 0.94 3.39
N ASP A 529 -2.83 1.30 4.51
CA ASP A 529 -2.30 1.03 5.84
C ASP A 529 -2.75 -0.37 6.30
N ASP A 530 -2.03 -1.36 5.79
CA ASP A 530 -2.08 -2.77 6.21
C ASP A 530 -1.16 -3.04 7.41
N THR A 531 -1.00 -2.07 8.33
CA THR A 531 -0.20 -2.28 9.54
C THR A 531 -0.89 -3.31 10.43
N ARG A 532 -0.27 -4.49 10.56
CA ARG A 532 -0.75 -5.57 11.43
C ARG A 532 -0.82 -5.11 12.88
N THR A 533 -2.02 -5.22 13.48
CA THR A 533 -2.27 -4.88 14.88
C THR A 533 -2.12 -6.11 15.80
N TYR A 534 -2.21 -5.87 17.11
CA TYR A 534 -2.16 -6.93 18.13
C TYR A 534 -3.26 -8.00 18.00
N LEU A 535 -4.40 -7.66 17.38
CA LEU A 535 -5.49 -8.61 17.12
C LEU A 535 -5.07 -9.69 16.11
N ALA A 536 -4.07 -9.38 15.28
CA ALA A 536 -3.60 -10.20 14.19
C ALA A 536 -2.19 -10.76 14.41
N LYS A 537 -1.72 -10.91 15.67
CA LYS A 537 -0.37 -11.45 16.00
C LYS A 537 0.01 -12.78 15.33
N ASP A 538 -0.98 -13.63 15.04
CA ASP A 538 -0.78 -14.91 14.39
C ASP A 538 -0.84 -14.83 12.85
N SER A 539 -1.16 -13.65 12.30
CA SER A 539 -1.18 -13.40 10.87
C SER A 539 0.21 -13.56 10.26
N ARG A 540 0.25 -14.09 9.04
CA ARG A 540 1.45 -14.20 8.20
C ARG A 540 1.25 -13.54 6.84
N PHE A 541 0.20 -12.74 6.68
CA PHE A 541 0.03 -11.88 5.51
C PHE A 541 1.19 -10.87 5.41
N PRO A 542 1.51 -10.36 4.21
CA PRO A 542 2.53 -9.33 4.02
C PRO A 542 2.46 -8.22 5.09
N GLY A 543 3.63 -7.75 5.55
CA GLY A 543 3.74 -6.80 6.66
C GLY A 543 3.73 -7.42 8.06
N TRP A 544 3.57 -8.74 8.21
CA TRP A 544 3.55 -9.39 9.53
C TRP A 544 4.81 -9.19 10.38
N ILE A 545 5.98 -9.05 9.73
CA ILE A 545 7.30 -8.91 10.39
C ILE A 545 7.37 -7.63 11.25
N ASP A 546 6.79 -6.54 10.75
CA ASP A 546 6.89 -5.19 11.35
C ASP A 546 5.56 -4.73 11.96
N GLY A 547 4.70 -5.67 12.36
CA GLY A 547 3.44 -5.39 13.05
C GLY A 547 3.59 -5.14 14.56
N ALA A 548 2.48 -4.88 15.23
CA ALA A 548 2.40 -4.67 16.67
C ALA A 548 1.76 -5.86 17.40
N ASP A 549 2.28 -6.22 18.58
CA ASP A 549 1.77 -7.34 19.39
C ASP A 549 0.98 -6.89 20.63
N THR A 550 0.97 -5.59 20.91
CA THR A 550 0.21 -5.00 22.01
C THR A 550 -0.70 -3.88 21.49
N LEU A 551 -1.77 -3.59 22.24
CA LEU A 551 -2.66 -2.46 21.93
C LEU A 551 -1.91 -1.12 21.90
N PRO A 552 -1.05 -0.78 22.89
CA PRO A 552 -0.27 0.47 22.84
C PRO A 552 0.65 0.59 21.61
N ASP A 553 1.34 -0.50 21.24
CA ASP A 553 2.19 -0.50 20.05
C ASP A 553 1.36 -0.27 18.78
N SER A 554 0.20 -0.91 18.70
CA SER A 554 -0.74 -0.76 17.57
C SER A 554 -1.23 0.68 17.48
N GLN A 555 -1.66 1.26 18.61
CA GLN A 555 -2.10 2.66 18.66
C GLN A 555 -0.98 3.62 18.26
N SER A 556 0.26 3.36 18.68
CA SER A 556 1.38 4.25 18.36
C SER A 556 1.76 4.22 16.87
N LEU A 557 1.75 3.05 16.23
CA LEU A 557 1.97 2.92 14.78
C LEU A 557 0.85 3.59 13.98
N LEU A 558 -0.42 3.33 14.33
CA LEU A 558 -1.58 3.94 13.65
C LEU A 558 -1.59 5.46 13.81
N LEU A 559 -1.20 5.96 15.00
CA LEU A 559 -1.07 7.38 15.28
C LEU A 559 0.02 8.02 14.41
N ARG A 560 1.21 7.39 14.32
CA ARG A 560 2.29 7.86 13.42
C ARG A 560 1.80 7.92 11.98
N ASN A 561 1.28 6.81 11.46
CA ASN A 561 0.88 6.68 10.06
C ASN A 561 -0.18 7.72 9.69
N THR A 562 -1.21 7.85 10.52
CA THR A 562 -2.34 8.74 10.22
C THR A 562 -1.96 10.21 10.40
N ALA A 563 -1.08 10.55 11.36
CA ALA A 563 -0.56 11.90 11.52
C ALA A 563 0.31 12.33 10.33
N GLU A 564 1.20 11.46 9.85
CA GLU A 564 1.97 11.71 8.62
C GLU A 564 1.06 11.99 7.43
N VAL A 565 0.06 11.12 7.22
CA VAL A 565 -0.91 11.25 6.13
C VAL A 565 -1.62 12.60 6.20
N ALA A 566 -2.06 13.02 7.38
CA ALA A 566 -2.73 14.30 7.56
C ALA A 566 -1.79 15.50 7.29
N LEU A 567 -0.55 15.46 7.76
CA LEU A 567 0.41 16.54 7.57
C LEU A 567 0.89 16.68 6.12
N ARG A 568 0.87 15.58 5.35
CA ARG A 568 1.20 15.55 3.91
C ARG A 568 -0.02 15.72 2.99
N HIS A 569 -1.23 15.86 3.56
CA HIS A 569 -2.52 15.88 2.86
C HIS A 569 -2.84 14.62 2.04
N PHE A 570 -2.27 13.48 2.43
CA PHE A 570 -2.54 12.20 1.79
C PHE A 570 -3.90 11.63 2.22
N GLY A 571 -4.34 10.60 1.48
CA GLY A 571 -5.37 9.67 1.94
C GLY A 571 -4.80 8.44 2.65
N THR A 572 -5.64 7.75 3.41
CA THR A 572 -5.34 6.41 3.93
C THR A 572 -6.58 5.54 3.97
N TRP A 573 -6.43 4.24 3.68
CA TRP A 573 -7.34 3.24 4.22
C TRP A 573 -6.64 2.35 5.23
N TRP A 574 -7.29 2.13 6.38
CA TRP A 574 -6.90 1.06 7.30
C TRP A 574 -7.39 -0.28 6.74
N MET A 575 -6.46 -1.19 6.47
CA MET A 575 -6.72 -2.42 5.72
C MET A 575 -6.65 -3.66 6.60
N ASP A 576 -7.80 -4.31 6.82
CA ASP A 576 -7.83 -5.67 7.39
C ASP A 576 -7.42 -6.70 6.31
N LEU A 577 -6.15 -6.71 5.91
CA LEU A 577 -5.62 -7.47 4.77
C LEU A 577 -6.01 -8.96 4.79
N GLY A 578 -6.06 -9.56 5.99
CA GLY A 578 -6.44 -10.96 6.16
C GLY A 578 -7.95 -11.22 6.23
N ALA A 579 -8.78 -10.18 6.24
CA ALA A 579 -10.21 -10.25 6.54
C ALA A 579 -10.51 -10.97 7.88
N THR A 580 -9.62 -10.79 8.86
CA THR A 580 -9.65 -11.52 10.13
C THR A 580 -9.87 -10.62 11.34
N GLY A 581 -10.21 -9.34 11.14
CA GLY A 581 -10.56 -8.42 12.22
C GLY A 581 -9.38 -7.64 12.76
N TRP A 582 -8.45 -7.20 11.91
CA TRP A 582 -7.26 -6.45 12.36
C TRP A 582 -7.61 -5.14 13.07
N PHE A 583 -8.80 -4.59 12.82
CA PHE A 583 -9.30 -3.37 13.46
C PHE A 583 -10.60 -3.59 14.23
N ASP A 584 -10.92 -4.83 14.60
CA ASP A 584 -12.17 -5.18 15.30
C ASP A 584 -12.09 -4.94 16.82
N ASP A 585 -11.50 -3.82 17.23
CA ASP A 585 -11.50 -3.33 18.61
C ASP A 585 -11.70 -1.81 18.64
N PRO A 586 -12.72 -1.29 19.36
CA PRO A 586 -12.99 0.15 19.44
C PRO A 586 -11.80 0.97 19.98
N GLU A 587 -10.90 0.39 20.78
CA GLU A 587 -9.72 1.08 21.31
C GLU A 587 -8.72 1.49 20.21
N LEU A 588 -8.66 0.76 19.09
CA LEU A 588 -7.85 1.14 17.93
C LEU A 588 -8.43 2.37 17.23
N TRP A 589 -9.75 2.42 17.07
CA TRP A 589 -10.47 3.51 16.40
C TRP A 589 -10.44 4.84 17.17
N LYS A 590 -10.13 4.83 18.47
CA LYS A 590 -9.86 6.05 19.23
C LYS A 590 -8.73 6.89 18.61
N VAL A 591 -7.75 6.27 17.96
CA VAL A 591 -6.69 6.99 17.25
C VAL A 591 -7.28 7.85 16.12
N MET A 592 -8.21 7.29 15.34
CA MET A 592 -8.90 8.02 14.27
C MET A 592 -9.73 9.19 14.84
N CYS A 593 -10.49 8.94 15.91
CA CYS A 593 -11.26 9.99 16.60
C CYS A 593 -10.36 11.13 17.10
N ASN A 594 -9.24 10.78 17.75
CA ASN A 594 -8.30 11.76 18.30
C ASN A 594 -7.69 12.65 17.20
N LEU A 595 -7.61 12.19 15.95
CA LEU A 595 -7.03 12.95 14.83
C LEU A 595 -8.05 13.79 14.04
N GLN A 596 -9.34 13.72 14.34
CA GLN A 596 -10.38 14.47 13.62
C GLN A 596 -10.15 15.99 13.63
N GLN A 597 -9.73 16.56 14.77
CA GLN A 597 -9.46 17.99 14.87
C GLN A 597 -8.22 18.40 14.07
N LEU A 598 -7.19 17.55 14.04
CA LEU A 598 -6.02 17.71 13.16
C LEU A 598 -6.45 17.69 11.70
N ASP A 599 -7.25 16.69 11.28
CA ASP A 599 -7.78 16.59 9.91
C ASP A 599 -8.59 17.83 9.52
N LYS A 600 -9.51 18.28 10.38
CA LYS A 600 -10.29 19.50 10.16
C LYS A 600 -9.40 20.73 10.01
N THR A 601 -8.38 20.86 10.85
CA THR A 601 -7.43 21.98 10.79
C THR A 601 -6.63 21.94 9.49
N MET A 602 -6.10 20.78 9.10
CA MET A 602 -5.32 20.63 7.87
C MET A 602 -6.18 20.80 6.60
N LEU A 603 -7.44 20.39 6.63
CA LEU A 603 -8.39 20.59 5.53
C LEU A 603 -8.74 22.06 5.31
N THR A 604 -8.85 22.85 6.38
CA THR A 604 -9.35 24.24 6.32
C THR A 604 -8.24 25.29 6.29
N LEU A 605 -7.15 25.06 7.03
CA LEU A 605 -6.07 26.04 7.26
C LEU A 605 -4.68 25.45 6.97
N GLY A 606 -4.57 24.16 6.69
CA GLY A 606 -3.29 23.49 6.47
C GLY A 606 -2.62 23.96 5.17
N PRO A 607 -1.36 24.44 5.23
CA PRO A 607 -0.64 24.83 4.02
C PRO A 607 -0.20 23.60 3.23
N ALA A 608 0.11 23.78 1.95
CA ALA A 608 0.66 22.71 1.12
C ALA A 608 1.96 22.17 1.75
N PHE A 609 2.16 20.85 1.66
CA PHE A 609 3.36 20.23 2.21
C PHE A 609 4.57 20.56 1.32
N THR A 610 5.42 21.48 1.77
CA THR A 610 6.63 21.93 1.06
C THR A 610 7.88 21.74 1.92
N PRO A 611 8.36 20.49 2.10
CA PRO A 611 9.52 20.21 2.93
C PRO A 611 10.79 20.86 2.37
N GLU A 612 11.74 21.20 3.24
CA GLU A 612 13.00 21.84 2.82
C GLU A 612 14.01 20.85 2.19
N VAL A 613 13.67 19.56 2.17
CA VAL A 613 14.47 18.48 1.57
C VAL A 613 13.64 17.70 0.56
N ALA A 614 14.19 17.49 -0.64
CA ALA A 614 13.59 16.67 -1.68
C ALA A 614 14.51 15.48 -2.03
N ALA A 615 13.99 14.26 -1.90
CA ALA A 615 14.59 13.05 -2.45
C ALA A 615 14.06 12.82 -3.86
N VAL A 616 14.96 12.69 -4.84
CA VAL A 616 14.63 12.76 -6.26
C VAL A 616 15.07 11.48 -6.97
N VAL A 617 14.14 10.80 -7.63
CA VAL A 617 14.39 9.65 -8.51
C VAL A 617 14.05 10.01 -9.95
N ASP A 618 14.73 9.40 -10.92
CA ASP A 618 14.46 9.58 -12.34
C ASP A 618 14.05 8.26 -12.97
N GLU A 619 12.85 8.20 -13.53
CA GLU A 619 12.32 6.97 -14.12
C GLU A 619 13.16 6.55 -15.32
N LYS A 620 13.59 7.53 -16.15
CA LYS A 620 14.41 7.30 -17.34
C LYS A 620 15.73 6.64 -16.98
N SER A 621 16.40 7.10 -15.93
CA SER A 621 17.65 6.50 -15.42
C SER A 621 17.46 5.08 -14.90
N ILE A 622 16.33 4.80 -14.24
CA ILE A 622 16.06 3.44 -13.74
C ILE A 622 15.85 2.43 -14.89
N LEU A 623 15.42 2.86 -16.08
CA LEU A 623 15.35 1.97 -17.26
C LEU A 623 16.71 1.43 -17.70
N HIS A 624 17.82 2.03 -17.24
CA HIS A 624 19.16 1.52 -17.47
C HIS A 624 19.63 0.51 -16.42
N ALA A 625 18.88 0.30 -15.34
CA ALA A 625 19.26 -0.64 -14.28
C ALA A 625 19.23 -2.08 -14.81
N ALA A 626 20.41 -2.70 -14.91
CA ALA A 626 20.57 -4.04 -15.48
C ALA A 626 20.18 -5.16 -14.50
N PHE A 627 20.17 -6.40 -14.97
CA PHE A 627 20.05 -7.56 -14.08
C PHE A 627 21.10 -7.54 -12.96
N GLY A 628 20.69 -7.78 -11.71
CA GLY A 628 21.57 -7.73 -10.55
C GLY A 628 21.95 -6.31 -10.09
N SER A 629 21.37 -5.27 -10.68
CA SER A 629 21.54 -3.88 -10.25
C SER A 629 20.96 -3.62 -8.86
N ASP A 630 20.19 -4.55 -8.29
CA ASP A 630 19.63 -4.46 -6.93
C ASP A 630 20.71 -4.19 -5.88
N VAL A 631 21.96 -4.59 -6.12
CA VAL A 631 23.09 -4.19 -5.28
C VAL A 631 23.31 -2.67 -5.16
N VAL A 632 22.95 -1.91 -6.20
CA VAL A 632 22.98 -0.45 -6.22
C VAL A 632 21.61 0.12 -5.87
N THR A 633 20.56 -0.33 -6.57
CA THR A 633 19.23 0.28 -6.47
C THR A 633 18.55 -0.03 -5.14
N ARG A 634 18.78 -1.20 -4.52
CA ARG A 634 18.22 -1.50 -3.20
C ARG A 634 18.72 -0.51 -2.13
N PRO A 635 20.04 -0.39 -1.86
CA PRO A 635 20.49 0.54 -0.82
C PRO A 635 20.27 2.01 -1.18
N LEU A 636 20.34 2.39 -2.47
CA LEU A 636 20.25 3.79 -2.90
C LEU A 636 18.83 4.31 -3.13
N ILE A 637 17.87 3.44 -3.48
CA ILE A 637 16.49 3.83 -3.82
C ILE A 637 15.48 3.28 -2.81
N TYR A 638 15.58 1.98 -2.47
CA TYR A 638 14.65 1.33 -1.56
C TYR A 638 14.94 1.64 -0.08
N GLU A 639 16.17 1.38 0.36
CA GLU A 639 16.53 1.44 1.79
C GLU A 639 16.80 2.87 2.28
N VAL A 640 17.15 3.77 1.37
CA VAL A 640 17.50 5.18 1.64
C VAL A 640 16.40 5.98 2.34
N ARG A 641 15.14 5.53 2.25
CA ARG A 641 13.99 6.14 2.93
C ARG A 641 14.16 6.11 4.46
N ARG A 642 14.85 5.10 5.00
CA ARG A 642 15.17 4.98 6.44
C ARG A 642 16.05 6.14 6.96
N PRO A 643 17.25 6.39 6.38
CA PRO A 643 18.09 7.51 6.81
C PRO A 643 17.49 8.88 6.44
N LEU A 644 16.71 8.98 5.35
CA LEU A 644 15.96 10.20 5.04
C LEU A 644 14.93 10.52 6.13
N GLY A 645 14.11 9.54 6.55
CA GLY A 645 13.15 9.71 7.63
C GLY A 645 13.77 10.09 8.97
N ARG A 646 15.04 9.70 9.22
CA ARG A 646 15.74 9.92 10.50
C ARG A 646 16.68 11.11 10.53
N MET A 647 16.77 11.92 9.46
CA MET A 647 17.73 13.03 9.44
C MET A 647 17.35 14.18 10.40
N GLY A 648 16.15 14.16 10.99
CA GLY A 648 15.68 15.14 11.97
C GLY A 648 14.88 16.30 11.37
N THR A 649 14.40 16.17 10.13
CA THR A 649 13.53 17.14 9.44
C THR A 649 12.66 16.42 8.41
N PRO A 650 11.47 16.94 8.05
CA PRO A 650 10.64 16.37 7.00
C PRO A 650 11.32 16.39 5.62
N TYR A 651 10.99 15.40 4.79
CA TYR A 651 11.40 15.34 3.39
C TYR A 651 10.23 14.94 2.49
N GLY A 652 10.34 15.20 1.19
CA GLY A 652 9.43 14.70 0.17
C GLY A 652 10.13 13.81 -0.85
N GLN A 653 9.35 12.96 -1.53
CA GLN A 653 9.76 12.00 -2.55
C GLN A 653 9.24 12.46 -3.92
N TYR A 654 10.16 12.78 -4.83
CA TYR A 654 9.86 13.44 -6.10
C TYR A 654 10.46 12.70 -7.31
N LEU A 655 9.87 12.95 -8.47
CA LEU A 655 10.43 12.63 -9.76
C LEU A 655 11.33 13.77 -10.24
N LEU A 656 12.37 13.43 -11.00
CA LEU A 656 13.33 14.39 -11.54
C LEU A 656 12.66 15.47 -12.39
N PHE A 657 11.57 15.13 -13.10
CA PHE A 657 10.87 16.08 -13.94
C PHE A 657 10.36 17.29 -13.14
N ASP A 658 9.95 17.15 -11.87
CA ASP A 658 9.50 18.29 -11.06
C ASP A 658 10.62 19.32 -10.86
N VAL A 659 11.85 18.82 -10.68
CA VAL A 659 13.04 19.68 -10.53
C VAL A 659 13.39 20.38 -11.83
N LEU A 660 13.27 19.68 -12.97
CA LEU A 660 13.51 20.24 -14.31
C LEU A 660 12.54 21.39 -14.63
N HIS A 661 11.27 21.28 -14.20
CA HIS A 661 10.27 22.34 -14.37
C HIS A 661 10.45 23.51 -13.38
N GLY A 662 11.41 23.42 -12.45
CA GLY A 662 11.68 24.49 -11.48
C GLY A 662 10.63 24.59 -10.36
N GLU A 663 9.91 23.50 -10.12
CA GLU A 663 8.73 23.48 -9.26
C GLU A 663 9.02 23.16 -7.79
N ILE A 664 10.27 22.83 -7.47
CA ILE A 664 10.69 22.39 -6.13
C ILE A 664 11.36 23.54 -5.38
N SER A 665 10.77 23.96 -4.26
CA SER A 665 11.28 25.03 -3.38
C SER A 665 12.29 24.57 -2.32
N ALA A 666 12.58 23.27 -2.23
CA ALA A 666 13.49 22.70 -1.26
C ALA A 666 14.89 23.35 -1.30
N LYS A 667 15.52 23.50 -0.12
CA LYS A 667 16.88 24.03 0.04
C LYS A 667 17.95 22.97 -0.26
N MET A 668 17.61 21.71 -0.04
CA MET A 668 18.47 20.55 -0.29
C MET A 668 17.78 19.56 -1.24
N LEU A 669 18.50 19.16 -2.29
CA LEU A 669 18.05 18.20 -3.30
C LEU A 669 18.96 16.98 -3.29
N VAL A 670 18.36 15.80 -3.10
CA VAL A 670 19.08 14.51 -3.06
C VAL A 670 18.77 13.75 -4.35
N PHE A 671 19.67 13.80 -5.33
CA PHE A 671 19.52 13.13 -6.62
C PHE A 671 19.98 11.68 -6.50
N LEU A 672 19.04 10.79 -6.21
CA LEU A 672 19.30 9.36 -5.98
C LEU A 672 19.61 8.61 -7.28
N ALA A 673 18.96 8.99 -8.38
CA ALA A 673 19.08 8.29 -9.66
C ALA A 673 19.20 9.22 -10.88
N ALA A 674 19.91 10.35 -10.81
CA ALA A 674 20.07 11.27 -11.96
C ALA A 674 21.20 10.82 -12.91
N TRP A 675 21.10 9.61 -13.48
CA TRP A 675 22.21 8.98 -14.21
C TRP A 675 22.17 9.24 -15.72
N HIS A 676 20.99 9.29 -16.34
CA HIS A 676 20.81 9.49 -17.78
C HIS A 676 20.18 10.85 -18.09
N LEU A 677 21.01 11.81 -18.50
CA LEU A 677 20.61 13.19 -18.75
C LEU A 677 21.15 13.70 -20.09
N SER A 678 20.26 14.24 -20.91
CA SER A 678 20.65 15.04 -22.07
C SER A 678 21.33 16.33 -21.63
N LYS A 679 22.09 16.96 -22.54
CA LYS A 679 22.71 18.26 -22.27
C LYS A 679 21.70 19.31 -21.80
N GLY A 680 20.54 19.38 -22.46
CA GLY A 680 19.47 20.31 -22.08
C GLY A 680 18.94 20.07 -20.67
N GLU A 681 18.76 18.81 -20.27
CA GLU A 681 18.35 18.46 -18.90
C GLU A 681 19.42 18.85 -17.88
N ARG A 682 20.72 18.62 -18.17
CA ARG A 682 21.82 19.03 -17.28
C ARG A 682 21.88 20.55 -17.11
N ASP A 683 21.77 21.30 -18.21
CA ASP A 683 21.77 22.76 -18.19
C ASP A 683 20.55 23.30 -17.41
N GLN A 684 19.38 22.70 -17.61
CA GLN A 684 18.16 23.06 -16.90
C GLN A 684 18.25 22.76 -15.41
N LEU A 685 18.77 21.59 -15.01
CA LEU A 685 19.00 21.27 -13.58
C LEU A 685 19.93 22.28 -12.92
N ARG A 686 21.06 22.61 -13.55
CA ARG A 686 21.98 23.62 -13.00
C ARG A 686 21.29 24.96 -12.79
N LYS A 687 20.42 25.36 -13.72
CA LYS A 687 19.62 26.58 -13.63
C LYS A 687 18.58 26.52 -12.50
N THR A 688 17.76 25.47 -12.42
CA THR A 688 16.66 25.37 -11.44
C THR A 688 17.12 25.05 -10.03
N THR A 689 18.35 24.56 -9.89
CA THR A 689 18.97 24.20 -8.61
C THR A 689 20.01 25.20 -8.13
N ALA A 690 20.24 26.30 -8.85
CA ALA A 690 21.15 27.35 -8.45
C ALA A 690 20.80 27.89 -7.04
N GLY A 691 21.82 28.01 -6.19
CA GLY A 691 21.71 28.45 -4.81
C GLY A 691 21.29 27.37 -3.80
N LYS A 692 20.90 26.17 -4.27
CA LYS A 692 20.50 25.04 -3.41
C LYS A 692 21.68 24.11 -3.18
N LEU A 693 21.63 23.34 -2.09
CA LEU A 693 22.56 22.22 -1.90
C LEU A 693 22.13 21.04 -2.76
N LYS A 694 23.03 20.53 -3.59
CA LYS A 694 22.81 19.32 -4.40
C LYS A 694 23.62 18.15 -3.83
N ILE A 695 22.96 17.03 -3.57
CA ILE A 695 23.63 15.74 -3.32
C ILE A 695 23.51 14.91 -4.59
N TRP A 696 24.64 14.54 -5.18
CA TRP A 696 24.74 13.72 -6.37
C TRP A 696 25.17 12.31 -6.00
N CYS A 697 24.28 11.33 -6.18
CA CYS A 697 24.53 9.96 -5.77
C CYS A 697 25.03 9.07 -6.93
N TYR A 698 26.04 8.26 -6.62
CA TYR A 698 26.57 7.16 -7.42
C TYR A 698 27.18 7.57 -8.78
N ALA A 699 26.35 7.73 -9.82
CA ALA A 699 26.78 7.92 -11.21
C ALA A 699 26.06 9.10 -11.90
N PRO A 700 26.08 10.32 -11.32
CA PRO A 700 25.29 11.46 -11.79
C PRO A 700 25.70 11.94 -13.19
N GLY A 701 24.81 11.84 -14.18
CA GLY A 701 25.06 12.26 -15.56
C GLY A 701 26.02 11.37 -16.34
N PHE A 702 26.28 10.14 -15.86
CA PHE A 702 27.19 9.18 -16.48
C PHE A 702 26.67 8.65 -17.83
N LEU A 703 25.37 8.44 -17.96
CA LEU A 703 24.78 7.89 -19.15
C LEU A 703 24.48 9.04 -20.12
N THR A 704 25.15 9.01 -21.26
CA THR A 704 25.06 9.99 -22.35
C THR A 704 24.92 9.24 -23.68
N GLU A 705 24.27 9.87 -24.67
CA GLU A 705 24.12 9.22 -25.99
C GLU A 705 25.38 9.33 -26.86
N ARG A 706 26.01 10.50 -26.88
CA ARG A 706 27.14 10.82 -27.77
C ARG A 706 28.26 11.62 -27.10
N GLU A 707 27.95 12.29 -26.00
CA GLU A 707 28.91 13.13 -25.27
C GLU A 707 29.85 12.25 -24.45
N ASP A 708 31.08 12.72 -24.23
CA ASP A 708 31.99 12.08 -23.28
C ASP A 708 31.38 12.12 -21.86
N PRO A 709 31.18 10.95 -21.20
CA PRO A 709 30.63 10.90 -19.85
C PRO A 709 31.40 11.73 -18.83
N LYS A 710 32.75 11.77 -18.91
CA LYS A 710 33.55 12.55 -17.95
C LYS A 710 33.21 14.03 -18.02
N THR A 711 33.16 14.56 -19.24
CA THR A 711 32.73 15.94 -19.52
C THR A 711 31.31 16.20 -19.00
N ALA A 712 30.34 15.32 -19.30
CA ALA A 712 28.96 15.49 -18.87
C ALA A 712 28.78 15.49 -17.34
N MET A 713 29.48 14.60 -16.64
CA MET A 713 29.47 14.53 -15.18
C MET A 713 30.10 15.78 -14.55
N GLN A 714 31.22 16.26 -15.10
CA GLN A 714 31.87 17.48 -14.63
C GLN A 714 31.01 18.73 -14.85
N GLU A 715 30.39 18.85 -16.03
CA GLU A 715 29.45 19.94 -16.34
C GLU A 715 28.30 19.99 -15.32
N LEU A 716 27.70 18.83 -15.01
CA LEU A 716 26.55 18.71 -14.12
C LEU A 716 26.90 18.99 -12.65
N THR A 717 27.94 18.34 -12.15
CA THR A 717 28.20 18.23 -10.72
C THR A 717 29.25 19.21 -10.21
N GLY A 718 30.12 19.69 -11.12
CA GLY A 718 31.30 20.48 -10.80
C GLY A 718 32.48 19.68 -10.27
N PHE A 719 32.48 18.35 -10.41
CA PHE A 719 33.56 17.45 -9.99
C PHE A 719 34.20 16.73 -11.18
N GLU A 720 35.52 16.55 -11.14
CA GLU A 720 36.20 15.65 -12.07
C GLU A 720 36.06 14.22 -11.55
N LEU A 721 35.20 13.42 -12.20
CA LEU A 721 34.91 12.04 -11.81
C LEU A 721 35.68 11.04 -12.66
N GLU A 722 36.35 10.10 -12.00
CA GLU A 722 37.04 8.98 -12.64
C GLU A 722 36.47 7.64 -12.17
N GLU A 723 36.31 6.72 -13.12
CA GLU A 723 35.80 5.38 -12.84
C GLU A 723 36.87 4.54 -12.11
N LEU A 724 36.47 3.91 -11.01
CA LEU A 724 37.29 2.97 -10.26
C LEU A 724 36.97 1.53 -10.68
N VAL A 725 38.01 0.71 -10.81
CA VAL A 725 37.89 -0.72 -11.11
C VAL A 725 38.35 -1.55 -9.92
N GLY A 726 37.61 -2.62 -9.59
CA GLY A 726 37.99 -3.59 -8.56
C GLY A 726 37.94 -3.08 -7.11
N THR A 727 37.57 -1.82 -6.90
CA THR A 727 37.49 -1.21 -5.56
C THR A 727 36.09 -1.45 -4.96
N PRO A 728 35.98 -1.95 -3.72
CA PRO A 728 34.69 -2.06 -3.05
C PRO A 728 34.02 -0.69 -2.89
N ALA A 729 32.71 -0.61 -3.14
CA ALA A 729 31.93 0.62 -2.98
C ALA A 729 31.61 0.92 -1.51
N TRP A 730 32.65 1.05 -0.70
CA TRP A 730 32.62 1.27 0.74
C TRP A 730 33.32 2.58 1.09
N ALA A 731 32.67 3.46 1.83
CA ALA A 731 33.18 4.78 2.20
C ALA A 731 33.54 4.83 3.68
N GLU A 732 34.81 5.10 3.97
CA GLU A 732 35.35 5.26 5.32
C GLU A 732 35.49 6.75 5.67
N PRO A 733 34.88 7.25 6.77
CA PRO A 733 34.98 8.65 7.15
C PRO A 733 36.42 9.06 7.46
N THR A 734 36.85 10.18 6.85
CA THR A 734 38.12 10.85 7.18
C THR A 734 38.02 11.60 8.51
N ASP A 735 39.13 12.09 9.04
CA ASP A 735 39.14 12.98 10.21
C ASP A 735 38.23 14.20 10.01
N ARG A 736 38.21 14.75 8.78
CA ARG A 736 37.33 15.87 8.44
C ARG A 736 35.86 15.47 8.46
N GLY A 737 35.52 14.29 7.92
CA GLY A 737 34.17 13.73 8.00
C GLY A 737 33.71 13.57 9.44
N ARG A 738 34.55 12.98 10.31
CA ARG A 738 34.28 12.77 11.73
C ARG A 738 34.06 14.07 12.48
N GLN A 739 34.87 15.10 12.22
CA GLN A 739 34.69 16.43 12.81
C GLN A 739 33.36 17.09 12.45
N LEU A 740 32.77 16.75 11.29
CA LEU A 740 31.48 17.26 10.84
C LEU A 740 30.28 16.37 11.25
N GLY A 741 30.55 15.26 11.94
CA GLY A 741 29.55 14.34 12.47
C GLY A 741 29.25 13.12 11.61
N LEU A 742 30.09 12.79 10.60
CA LEU A 742 30.02 11.52 9.89
C LEU A 742 30.94 10.50 10.58
N THR A 743 30.38 9.55 11.32
CA THR A 743 31.12 8.68 12.24
C THR A 743 31.24 7.25 11.75
N GLU A 744 30.23 6.73 11.06
CA GLU A 744 30.20 5.35 10.58
C GLU A 744 30.52 5.24 9.09
N ALA A 745 31.20 4.14 8.74
CA ALA A 745 31.44 3.76 7.36
C ALA A 745 30.22 3.08 6.74
N PHE A 746 30.00 3.31 5.44
CA PHE A 746 28.77 2.90 4.76
C PHE A 746 29.00 2.59 3.29
N GLY A 747 28.03 1.92 2.68
CA GLY A 747 28.07 1.50 1.28
C GLY A 747 27.97 -0.02 1.13
N VAL A 748 28.43 -0.52 -0.01
CA VAL A 748 28.38 -1.93 -0.37
C VAL A 748 29.77 -2.55 -0.28
N LYS A 749 29.90 -3.62 0.51
CA LYS A 749 31.18 -4.34 0.73
C LYS A 749 31.58 -5.27 -0.42
N ARG A 750 31.41 -4.85 -1.67
CA ARG A 750 31.92 -5.55 -2.85
C ARG A 750 32.21 -4.57 -3.99
N PRO A 751 33.11 -4.90 -4.93
CA PRO A 751 33.30 -4.10 -6.14
C PRO A 751 32.02 -4.05 -6.98
N ILE A 752 31.74 -2.88 -7.57
CA ILE A 752 30.66 -2.66 -8.52
C ILE A 752 31.20 -1.88 -9.71
N GLN A 753 30.54 -2.01 -10.86
CA GLN A 753 30.87 -1.24 -12.06
C GLN A 753 29.59 -0.69 -12.70
N PRO A 754 29.54 0.62 -13.00
CA PRO A 754 30.56 1.64 -12.72
C PRO A 754 30.68 1.98 -11.23
N LEU A 755 31.77 2.64 -10.83
CA LEU A 755 31.98 3.27 -9.52
C LEU A 755 32.86 4.51 -9.73
N PHE A 756 32.57 5.65 -9.10
CA PHE A 756 33.30 6.90 -9.37
C PHE A 756 33.95 7.51 -8.13
N ALA A 757 35.13 8.10 -8.30
CA ALA A 757 35.80 8.93 -7.32
C ALA A 757 36.06 10.34 -7.88
N VAL A 758 36.15 11.32 -6.98
CA VAL A 758 36.52 12.69 -7.34
C VAL A 758 38.05 12.80 -7.35
N VAL A 759 38.64 13.18 -8.47
CA VAL A 759 40.10 13.25 -8.62
C VAL A 759 40.69 14.64 -8.36
N ASP A 760 39.86 15.69 -8.49
CA ASP A 760 40.24 17.08 -8.26
C ASP A 760 39.90 17.57 -6.83
N ALA A 761 39.62 16.64 -5.90
CA ALA A 761 39.22 16.97 -4.53
C ALA A 761 40.40 17.50 -3.69
N ARG A 762 40.17 18.59 -2.95
CA ARG A 762 41.13 19.10 -1.97
C ARG A 762 40.95 18.37 -0.63
N PRO A 763 41.99 18.15 0.18
CA PRO A 763 41.87 17.42 1.45
C PRO A 763 40.77 17.93 2.40
N GLY A 764 40.53 19.25 2.45
CA GLY A 764 39.47 19.84 3.28
C GLY A 764 38.03 19.62 2.79
N GLU A 765 37.86 19.11 1.57
CA GLU A 765 36.57 18.80 0.94
C GLU A 765 36.17 17.34 1.10
N ILE A 766 37.14 16.44 1.37
CA ILE A 766 36.93 14.99 1.41
C ILE A 766 36.35 14.61 2.77
N LEU A 767 35.14 14.04 2.77
CA LEU A 767 34.47 13.56 3.98
C LEU A 767 34.73 12.08 4.21
N ALA A 768 34.83 11.28 3.14
CA ALA A 768 35.12 9.86 3.23
C ALA A 768 35.92 9.37 2.00
N THR A 769 36.68 8.29 2.18
CA THR A 769 37.52 7.67 1.14
C THR A 769 37.14 6.21 0.91
N TYR A 770 37.38 5.72 -0.30
CA TYR A 770 37.33 4.30 -0.62
C TYR A 770 38.50 3.54 0.03
N PRO A 771 38.49 2.19 0.06
CA PRO A 771 39.59 1.40 0.63
C PRO A 771 40.95 1.63 -0.04
N ASN A 772 40.97 2.08 -1.30
CA ASN A 772 42.19 2.42 -2.04
C ASN A 772 42.66 3.87 -1.80
N GLY A 773 41.99 4.64 -0.94
CA GLY A 773 42.30 6.04 -0.62
C GLY A 773 41.67 7.08 -1.55
N ALA A 774 40.99 6.67 -2.62
CA ALA A 774 40.32 7.60 -3.52
C ALA A 774 39.14 8.32 -2.84
N ALA A 775 38.84 9.56 -3.23
CA ALA A 775 37.81 10.37 -2.60
C ALA A 775 36.39 9.88 -2.96
N ALA A 776 35.68 9.33 -1.97
CA ALA A 776 34.36 8.72 -2.13
C ALA A 776 33.20 9.68 -1.85
N VAL A 777 33.38 10.57 -0.87
CA VAL A 777 32.38 11.56 -0.47
C VAL A 777 33.05 12.92 -0.38
N VAL A 778 32.61 13.89 -1.19
CA VAL A 778 33.26 15.20 -1.32
C VAL A 778 32.23 16.32 -1.27
N LEU A 779 32.41 17.25 -0.32
CA LEU A 779 31.61 18.46 -0.18
C LEU A 779 32.40 19.68 -0.67
N ARG A 780 31.91 20.31 -1.74
CA ARG A 780 32.50 21.50 -2.36
C ARG A 780 31.51 22.66 -2.36
N ARG A 781 31.99 23.87 -2.08
CA ARG A 781 31.22 25.11 -2.31
C ARG A 781 31.51 25.62 -3.71
N LEU A 782 30.53 25.54 -4.59
CA LEU A 782 30.59 26.06 -5.95
C LEU A 782 29.91 27.45 -6.02
N PRO A 783 30.14 28.24 -7.09
CA PRO A 783 29.47 29.54 -7.27
C PRO A 783 27.94 29.44 -7.30
N ASP A 784 27.39 28.30 -7.71
CA ASP A 784 25.96 28.03 -7.80
C ASP A 784 25.40 27.28 -6.59
N GLY A 785 26.14 27.21 -5.48
CA GLY A 785 25.71 26.59 -4.22
C GLY A 785 26.60 25.40 -3.79
N PRO A 786 26.35 24.83 -2.61
CA PRO A 786 27.07 23.64 -2.16
C PRO A 786 26.74 22.41 -3.02
N SER A 787 27.75 21.62 -3.35
CA SER A 787 27.64 20.37 -4.11
C SER A 787 28.30 19.26 -3.30
N LEU A 788 27.57 18.17 -3.06
CA LEU A 788 28.03 16.98 -2.35
C LEU A 788 27.98 15.79 -3.29
N PHE A 789 29.12 15.20 -3.62
CA PHE A 789 29.17 13.92 -4.32
C PHE A 789 29.21 12.77 -3.30
N VAL A 790 28.40 11.73 -3.53
CA VAL A 790 28.40 10.48 -2.76
C VAL A 790 28.53 9.31 -3.73
N GLY A 791 29.74 8.78 -3.88
CA GLY A 791 30.02 7.75 -4.89
C GLY A 791 29.58 6.34 -4.50
N VAL A 792 29.32 6.06 -3.22
CA VAL A 792 28.75 4.78 -2.78
C VAL A 792 27.22 4.77 -2.93
N PRO A 793 26.59 3.64 -3.28
CA PRO A 793 25.15 3.58 -3.49
C PRO A 793 24.38 3.45 -2.16
N ASN A 794 24.61 4.36 -1.22
CA ASN A 794 23.97 4.39 0.09
C ASN A 794 24.10 5.80 0.71
N LEU A 795 23.22 6.15 1.65
CA LEU A 795 23.30 7.38 2.45
C LEU A 795 23.04 7.07 3.92
N THR A 796 23.61 7.86 4.83
CA THR A 796 23.35 7.78 6.27
C THR A 796 22.58 9.00 6.77
N SER A 797 21.85 8.85 7.88
CA SER A 797 21.18 9.98 8.54
C SER A 797 22.18 11.05 8.99
N GLU A 798 23.38 10.63 9.40
CA GLU A 798 24.50 11.53 9.73
C GLU A 798 24.92 12.42 8.56
N LEU A 799 25.15 11.82 7.38
CA LEU A 799 25.55 12.56 6.19
C LEU A 799 24.43 13.50 5.71
N LEU A 800 23.19 13.02 5.73
CA LEU A 800 22.02 13.83 5.36
C LEU A 800 21.83 15.00 6.30
N ARG A 801 21.96 14.80 7.62
CA ARG A 801 21.88 15.86 8.63
C ARG A 801 23.03 16.86 8.52
N LEU A 802 24.24 16.39 8.21
CA LEU A 802 25.39 17.24 7.90
C LEU A 802 25.09 18.12 6.69
N ALA A 803 24.60 17.54 5.59
CA ALA A 803 24.23 18.27 4.40
C ALA A 803 23.09 19.26 4.65
N ALA A 804 22.05 18.87 5.40
CA ALA A 804 20.94 19.73 5.79
C ALA A 804 21.43 20.99 6.53
N ARG A 805 22.39 20.86 7.46
CA ARG A 805 23.04 22.01 8.12
C ARG A 805 23.75 22.93 7.13
N GLN A 806 24.45 22.37 6.15
CA GLN A 806 25.13 23.17 5.12
C GLN A 806 24.15 23.88 4.18
N ALA A 807 22.97 23.29 3.96
CA ALA A 807 21.89 23.86 3.16
C ALA A 807 21.06 24.92 3.92
N GLY A 808 21.26 25.09 5.23
CA GLY A 808 20.41 25.95 6.06
C GLY A 808 18.98 25.41 6.20
N VAL A 809 18.82 24.09 6.13
CA VAL A 809 17.56 23.40 6.43
C VAL A 809 17.31 23.45 7.93
N HIS A 810 16.08 23.74 8.33
CA HIS A 810 15.67 23.65 9.73
C HIS A 810 15.62 22.19 10.17
N LEU A 811 16.54 21.84 11.07
CA LEU A 811 16.54 20.56 11.77
C LEU A 811 15.74 20.67 13.06
N PHE A 812 14.60 19.98 13.11
CA PHE A 812 13.79 19.87 14.32
C PHE A 812 14.48 19.00 15.37
N CYS A 813 15.31 18.04 14.96
CA CYS A 813 16.07 17.20 15.86
C CYS A 813 17.50 17.00 15.34
N GLN A 814 18.48 16.93 16.25
CA GLN A 814 19.89 16.66 15.90
C GLN A 814 20.25 15.17 15.96
N GLU A 815 19.28 14.32 16.29
CA GLU A 815 19.43 12.88 16.47
C GLU A 815 18.49 12.13 15.52
N ASP A 816 18.62 10.80 15.48
CA ASP A 816 17.75 9.94 14.68
C ASP A 816 16.32 9.92 15.27
N ALA A 817 15.43 10.65 14.61
CA ALA A 817 14.01 10.70 14.91
C ALA A 817 13.22 10.90 13.61
N ASN A 818 12.03 10.30 13.54
CA ASN A 818 11.14 10.50 12.40
C ASN A 818 10.29 11.73 12.67
N ILE A 819 10.42 12.74 11.79
CA ILE A 819 9.78 14.05 11.96
C ILE A 819 8.88 14.34 10.77
N TYR A 820 7.62 14.66 11.05
CA TYR A 820 6.69 15.25 10.09
C TYR A 820 6.22 16.59 10.66
N ALA A 821 6.30 17.65 9.88
CA ALA A 821 5.90 18.97 10.33
C ALA A 821 5.19 19.70 9.19
N ASN A 822 4.04 20.29 9.50
CA ASN A 822 3.31 21.14 8.58
C ASN A 822 2.36 22.08 9.35
N GLY A 823 2.35 23.36 8.98
CA GLY A 823 1.62 24.37 9.73
C GLY A 823 2.03 24.42 11.21
N PRO A 824 1.07 24.42 12.15
CA PRO A 824 1.39 24.47 13.59
C PRO A 824 1.81 23.12 14.17
N PHE A 825 1.72 22.03 13.41
CA PHE A 825 1.88 20.67 13.93
C PHE A 825 3.28 20.10 13.68
N ILE A 826 3.81 19.39 14.67
CA ILE A 826 5.03 18.57 14.56
C ILE A 826 4.72 17.18 15.13
N ALA A 827 4.68 16.16 14.28
CA ALA A 827 4.63 14.77 14.71
C ALA A 827 6.06 14.21 14.84
N VAL A 828 6.36 13.69 16.03
CA VAL A 828 7.66 13.09 16.39
C VAL A 828 7.43 11.62 16.68
N HIS A 829 8.13 10.74 15.97
CA HIS A 829 8.14 9.31 16.24
C HIS A 829 9.56 8.81 16.54
N ALA A 830 9.75 8.30 17.75
CA ALA A 830 11.07 7.99 18.29
C ALA A 830 11.66 6.71 17.68
N ALA A 831 12.85 6.81 17.08
CA ALA A 831 13.56 5.66 16.52
C ALA A 831 14.30 4.81 17.58
N ARG A 832 14.51 5.38 18.77
CA ARG A 832 15.20 4.78 19.92
C ARG A 832 14.69 5.36 21.24
N ASP A 833 15.00 4.69 22.34
CA ASP A 833 14.76 5.23 23.68
C ASP A 833 15.68 6.44 23.95
N GLY A 834 15.16 7.44 24.66
CA GLY A 834 15.97 8.58 25.11
C GLY A 834 15.18 9.87 25.24
N VAL A 835 15.92 10.96 25.42
CA VAL A 835 15.36 12.32 25.39
C VAL A 835 15.66 12.94 24.03
N LEU A 836 14.62 13.22 23.25
CA LEU A 836 14.74 13.99 22.01
C LEU A 836 14.53 15.47 22.32
N THR A 837 15.46 16.32 21.87
CA THR A 837 15.25 17.78 21.93
C THR A 837 14.69 18.25 20.59
N ILE A 838 13.49 18.81 20.63
CA ILE A 838 12.77 19.31 19.44
C ILE A 838 12.92 20.82 19.35
N ASP A 839 13.55 21.28 18.28
CA ASP A 839 13.63 22.69 17.89
C ASP A 839 12.42 23.06 17.02
N THR A 840 11.43 23.73 17.61
CA THR A 840 10.21 24.18 16.91
C THR A 840 10.47 25.36 15.97
N GLY A 841 11.68 25.94 15.98
CA GLY A 841 12.08 27.10 15.17
C GLY A 841 11.49 28.44 15.62
N MET A 842 10.56 28.42 16.57
CA MET A 842 9.82 29.61 17.00
C MET A 842 9.70 29.66 18.53
N PRO A 843 9.85 30.84 19.16
CA PRO A 843 9.66 31.00 20.59
C PRO A 843 8.17 31.14 20.93
N THR A 844 7.36 30.16 20.50
CA THR A 844 5.92 30.09 20.79
C THR A 844 5.64 29.06 21.87
N HIS A 845 4.50 29.17 22.54
CA HIS A 845 4.04 28.12 23.46
C HIS A 845 3.84 26.81 22.70
N VAL A 846 4.17 25.68 23.32
CA VAL A 846 4.04 24.35 22.72
C VAL A 846 3.12 23.47 23.58
N TRP A 847 2.21 22.77 22.92
CA TRP A 847 1.21 21.91 23.54
C TRP A 847 1.36 20.48 23.03
N ASP A 848 1.10 19.50 23.89
CA ASP A 848 0.83 18.13 23.45
C ASP A 848 -0.59 18.09 22.86
N TYR A 849 -0.72 17.68 21.60
CA TYR A 849 -2.00 17.63 20.90
C TYR A 849 -2.98 16.63 21.54
N LEU A 850 -2.50 15.48 22.00
CA LEU A 850 -3.36 14.40 22.49
C LEU A 850 -3.84 14.67 23.91
N THR A 851 -2.96 15.17 24.79
CA THR A 851 -3.30 15.43 26.20
C THR A 851 -3.76 16.87 26.44
N GLY A 852 -3.41 17.79 25.54
CA GLY A 852 -3.62 19.22 25.71
C GLY A 852 -2.72 19.85 26.77
N GLU A 853 -1.75 19.12 27.30
CA GLU A 853 -0.80 19.61 28.30
C GLU A 853 0.17 20.63 27.71
N SER A 854 0.56 21.61 28.53
CA SER A 854 1.59 22.58 28.17
C SER A 854 2.97 21.93 28.27
N LEU A 855 3.72 21.90 27.17
CA LEU A 855 5.09 21.42 27.11
C LEU A 855 6.14 22.52 27.34
N GLY A 856 5.70 23.78 27.40
CA GLY A 856 6.53 24.95 27.72
C GLY A 856 6.65 25.94 26.57
N GLN A 857 7.62 26.85 26.67
CA GLN A 857 7.93 27.83 25.63
C GLN A 857 9.03 27.26 24.72
N GLY A 858 8.80 27.30 23.40
CA GLY A 858 9.82 27.02 22.40
C GLY A 858 10.98 28.03 22.42
N PRO A 859 12.01 27.84 21.57
CA PRO A 859 12.03 26.86 20.49
C PRO A 859 12.44 25.44 20.92
N SER A 860 13.02 25.25 22.10
CA SER A 860 13.61 23.96 22.50
C SER A 860 12.73 23.19 23.49
N ILE A 861 12.14 22.08 23.04
CA ILE A 861 11.27 21.22 23.86
C ILE A 861 11.91 19.83 24.05
N PRO A 862 12.26 19.44 25.29
CA PRO A 862 12.74 18.09 25.58
C PRO A 862 11.58 17.10 25.72
N LEU A 863 11.66 15.96 25.02
CA LEU A 863 10.67 14.88 25.08
C LEU A 863 11.35 13.57 25.50
N ALA A 864 11.00 13.04 26.66
CA ALA A 864 11.40 11.68 27.05
C ALA A 864 10.49 10.66 26.35
N MET A 865 11.07 9.83 25.48
CA MET A 865 10.33 8.91 24.61
C MET A 865 11.00 7.54 24.59
N LYS A 866 10.20 6.49 24.45
CA LYS A 866 10.64 5.14 24.11
C LYS A 866 10.61 4.93 22.61
N LYS A 867 11.41 3.99 22.12
CA LYS A 867 11.35 3.52 20.74
C LYS A 867 9.91 3.16 20.39
N GLY A 868 9.41 3.74 19.29
CA GLY A 868 8.04 3.53 18.83
C GLY A 868 7.02 4.48 19.45
N ASP A 869 7.36 5.31 20.44
CA ASP A 869 6.45 6.36 20.93
C ASP A 869 6.20 7.40 19.83
N THR A 870 4.95 7.84 19.72
CA THR A 870 4.54 8.97 18.88
C THR A 870 4.02 10.11 19.76
N ARG A 871 4.43 11.34 19.45
CA ARG A 871 3.89 12.59 20.03
C ARG A 871 3.55 13.55 18.91
N ILE A 872 2.46 14.30 19.06
CA ILE A 872 2.08 15.37 18.14
C ILE A 872 2.10 16.67 18.95
N LEU A 873 2.91 17.62 18.52
CA LEU A 873 3.07 18.91 19.14
C LEU A 873 2.27 19.96 18.37
N VAL A 874 1.71 20.93 19.07
CA VAL A 874 1.08 22.13 18.49
C VAL A 874 1.85 23.36 18.93
N CYS A 875 2.37 24.12 17.97
CA CYS A 875 3.09 25.36 18.21
C CYS A 875 2.14 26.55 18.09
N GLY A 876 2.06 27.38 19.13
CA GLY A 876 1.24 28.59 19.16
C GLY A 876 -0.11 28.37 19.84
N GLU A 877 -1.19 28.64 19.10
CA GLU A 877 -2.56 28.50 19.62
C GLU A 877 -2.83 27.03 20.01
N ARG A 878 -3.52 26.86 21.15
CA ARG A 878 -3.82 25.54 21.69
C ARG A 878 -4.87 24.85 20.82
N ILE A 879 -4.45 23.81 20.10
CA ILE A 879 -5.33 22.88 19.38
C ILE A 879 -5.16 21.51 20.04
N VAL A 880 -6.26 20.85 20.38
CA VAL A 880 -6.24 19.56 21.09
C VAL A 880 -7.12 18.54 20.39
N ALA A 881 -6.81 17.27 20.60
CA ALA A 881 -7.64 16.16 20.16
C ALA A 881 -9.06 16.26 20.74
N THR A 882 -10.06 15.92 19.92
CA THR A 882 -11.43 15.74 20.39
C THR A 882 -11.50 14.39 21.10
N THR A 883 -11.77 14.36 22.41
CA THR A 883 -11.97 13.09 23.11
C THR A 883 -13.37 12.55 22.81
N ALA A 884 -13.53 11.23 22.69
CA ALA A 884 -14.82 10.58 22.40
C ALA A 884 -15.92 10.88 23.44
N GLU A 885 -15.57 11.38 24.62
CA GLU A 885 -16.53 11.85 25.64
C GLU A 885 -17.02 13.28 25.38
N SER A 886 -16.18 14.14 24.78
CA SER A 886 -16.54 15.52 24.48
C SER A 886 -17.54 15.67 23.34
N SER A 887 -17.62 14.69 22.42
CA SER A 887 -18.65 14.66 21.37
C SER A 887 -20.05 14.33 21.90
N ARG A 888 -20.17 13.72 23.09
CA ARG A 888 -21.46 13.45 23.76
C ARG A 888 -21.88 14.55 24.73
N ALA A 889 -20.97 15.45 25.12
CA ALA A 889 -21.24 16.52 26.07
C ALA A 889 -21.67 17.84 25.40
N GLY A 890 -21.66 17.88 24.06
CA GLY A 890 -22.19 18.97 23.25
C GLY A 890 -23.48 18.62 22.49
N GLU A 891 -24.11 17.49 22.83
CA GLU A 891 -25.41 17.02 22.31
C GLU A 891 -26.54 17.43 23.26
#